data_AF-G4RFH5-F1
#
_entry.id   AF-G4RFH5-F1
#
_cell.length_a   1.000
_cell.length_b   1.000
_cell.length_c   1.000
_cell.angle_alpha   90.00
_cell.angle_beta   90.00
_cell.angle_gamma   90.00
#
_symmetry.space_group_name_H-M   'P 1'
#
loop_
_entity.id
_entity.type
_entity.pdbx_description
1 polymer ?
#
loop_
_entity_poly.entity_id
_entity_poly.type
_entity_poly.pdbx_seq_one_letter_code
_entity_poly.pdbx_strand_id
1 'polypeptide(L)'
;MFWSLKPVFVATIGDRATFAEIFVVAGAIALICSLAGAAIMWRDTLRLVRSRAVFYGAANAVAAGFFLALWYYGFYRGLYNSQKADVTIIAFTWPLIAIFAMQIFAPSLARRLSRMELSLVLVAFFGAVAIGLGRLTSLDLTANSEILFAFLAAFGSGVYLPFSLKALIAFENIIGSKVKATFFSVSLANAAALAFVLCYFGATGQRLYFYAFDPTVWAICALIGIGTYLLAEMTWNWAFTEFKSLTLSSLVYFSPALSVVYLYVFFDVPVSSLSVFGLVLILFANMTLHGRYQLNNALFSALIGTLFVALCSFFVVPTDTRFLTDLLYFLSGVFAILAGFILSRVSGRRAQEIDVRSDLVRSLLELRDGVQDRDDLIDTLLQLLIEIEFTPILAEKQKSAVAFREGLKQIEPSERLRQTRAVFDQWYNIHRDRLSLGEKAAIWLTGGGSILFLVLVRGDDVLSQIGVFMLSAGILLVLFTISDYEKSNVQGFRKQFLRLQEGFSELGRTLFVPRSVVESREIGSLDGIDTLRFRNNAGEIETISTGRDRSGFRIVYSGTALLMLGALFALPLSSSDYSGNQLDRIIRPGVANTGLQLPFFSDESDIVIASFAWDASKVIAEIIRQTISDRLGYSAAVQEANLNDVFAAMADPNGRIDVHPDFWLQNQPENLIRYVRNEGSVALNTQSYEGTQGIYVAAPFPEAVTRISDLANAAVSARYDTNGNGRGEIWIGAGDWLSTAIVRQHLERFELDRFWDFEVYGESIFRAKLASFQARGESLVFYGYEPDWVHATYNTIELDSACPADEPNADGDCELASVDVHVAYSAALEEDMPSVSQLLSRIRFRAQDLNAWLSATARSGVAPEAVAAQWIAEHETIVQGWLEGS
;
A
#
# COMPACT_ATOMS: atom_id res chain seq x y z
N MET A 1 -14.05 0.82 0.80
CA MET A 1 -14.46 0.04 -0.40
C MET A 1 -14.33 0.85 -1.68
N PHE A 2 -15.04 1.95 -1.90
CA PHE A 2 -14.88 2.69 -3.19
C PHE A 2 -13.44 3.18 -3.45
N TRP A 3 -12.75 3.72 -2.44
CA TRP A 3 -11.33 4.07 -2.58
C TRP A 3 -10.41 2.88 -2.87
N SER A 4 -10.77 1.66 -2.44
CA SER A 4 -9.95 0.47 -2.71
C SER A 4 -10.16 -0.10 -4.11
N LEU A 5 -11.27 0.28 -4.76
CA LEU A 5 -11.57 -0.13 -6.14
C LEU A 5 -11.01 0.85 -7.17
N LYS A 6 -10.54 2.03 -6.76
CA LYS A 6 -10.03 3.04 -7.69
C LYS A 6 -8.88 2.52 -8.57
N PRO A 7 -7.85 1.81 -8.04
CA PRO A 7 -6.80 1.23 -8.89
C PRO A 7 -7.31 0.13 -9.81
N VAL A 8 -8.26 -0.68 -9.31
CA VAL A 8 -8.93 -1.75 -10.06
C VAL A 8 -9.66 -1.16 -11.27
N PHE A 9 -10.46 -0.10 -11.07
CA PHE A 9 -11.18 0.58 -12.14
C PHE A 9 -10.25 1.13 -13.22
N VAL A 10 -9.12 1.73 -12.82
CA VAL A 10 -8.12 2.22 -13.77
C VAL A 10 -7.46 1.07 -14.53
N ALA A 11 -7.10 -0.02 -13.85
CA ALA A 11 -6.55 -1.21 -14.48
C ALA A 11 -7.56 -1.85 -15.47
N THR A 12 -8.85 -1.87 -15.14
CA THR A 12 -9.90 -2.36 -16.05
C THR A 12 -10.02 -1.49 -17.31
N ILE A 13 -9.86 -0.17 -17.21
CA ILE A 13 -9.88 0.70 -18.39
C ILE A 13 -8.68 0.38 -19.30
N GLY A 14 -7.51 0.13 -18.71
CA GLY A 14 -6.29 -0.18 -19.44
C GLY A 14 -5.82 1.00 -20.26
N ASP A 15 -5.40 0.75 -21.48
CA ASP A 15 -4.85 1.73 -22.42
C ASP A 15 -5.90 2.42 -23.29
N ARG A 16 -7.20 2.10 -23.11
CA ARG A 16 -8.34 2.70 -23.85
C ARG A 16 -8.64 4.16 -23.49
N ALA A 17 -8.07 4.65 -22.40
CA ALA A 17 -8.13 6.05 -22.04
C ALA A 17 -6.83 6.45 -21.35
N THR A 18 -6.44 7.70 -21.54
CA THR A 18 -5.34 8.32 -20.80
C THR A 18 -5.78 8.69 -19.39
N PHE A 19 -4.82 8.82 -18.47
CA PHE A 19 -5.09 9.30 -17.11
C PHE A 19 -5.81 10.66 -17.08
N ALA A 20 -5.52 11.53 -18.05
CA ALA A 20 -6.10 12.86 -18.17
C ALA A 20 -7.59 12.81 -18.53
N GLU A 21 -7.95 11.94 -19.49
CA GLU A 21 -9.34 11.76 -19.92
C GLU A 21 -10.20 11.15 -18.82
N ILE A 22 -9.68 10.14 -18.11
CA ILE A 22 -10.38 9.53 -16.98
C ILE A 22 -10.69 10.59 -15.92
N PHE A 23 -9.70 11.43 -15.57
CA PHE A 23 -9.89 12.51 -14.62
C PHE A 23 -10.98 13.50 -15.08
N VAL A 24 -10.92 13.95 -16.34
CA VAL A 24 -11.85 14.94 -16.89
C VAL A 24 -13.26 14.37 -16.95
N VAL A 25 -13.45 13.16 -17.44
CA VAL A 25 -14.77 12.54 -17.59
C VAL A 25 -15.37 12.21 -16.22
N ALA A 26 -14.61 11.59 -15.32
CA ALA A 26 -15.08 11.33 -13.97
C ALA A 26 -15.42 12.63 -13.21
N GLY A 27 -14.58 13.67 -13.36
CA GLY A 27 -14.83 15.00 -12.79
C GLY A 27 -16.06 15.69 -13.38
N ALA A 28 -16.26 15.61 -14.69
CA ALA A 28 -17.42 16.16 -15.37
C ALA A 28 -18.72 15.46 -14.94
N ILE A 29 -18.72 14.13 -14.84
CA ILE A 29 -19.87 13.36 -14.32
C ILE A 29 -20.16 13.77 -12.87
N ALA A 30 -19.15 13.85 -12.01
CA ALA A 30 -19.31 14.30 -10.63
C ALA A 30 -19.88 15.73 -10.54
N LEU A 31 -19.45 16.64 -11.43
CA LEU A 31 -19.96 18.00 -11.52
C LEU A 31 -21.43 18.02 -11.96
N ILE A 32 -21.79 17.28 -13.02
CA ILE A 32 -23.17 17.18 -13.52
C ILE A 32 -24.10 16.62 -12.43
N CYS A 33 -23.69 15.55 -11.75
CA CYS A 33 -24.44 14.99 -10.62
C CYS A 33 -24.57 15.99 -9.46
N SER A 34 -23.51 16.76 -9.16
CA SER A 34 -23.53 17.80 -8.14
C SER A 34 -24.48 18.95 -8.49
N LEU A 35 -24.50 19.39 -9.76
CA LEU A 35 -25.42 20.42 -10.23
C LEU A 35 -26.87 19.94 -10.17
N ALA A 36 -27.14 18.68 -10.55
CA ALA A 36 -28.46 18.07 -10.41
C ALA A 36 -28.90 18.00 -8.95
N GLY A 37 -28.03 17.57 -8.03
CA GLY A 37 -28.30 17.55 -6.59
C GLY A 37 -28.56 18.94 -6.02
N ALA A 38 -27.78 19.95 -6.42
CA ALA A 38 -27.97 21.34 -6.03
C ALA A 38 -29.28 21.93 -6.58
N ALA A 39 -29.71 21.52 -7.78
CA ALA A 39 -30.99 21.90 -8.36
C ALA A 39 -32.17 21.28 -7.59
N ILE A 40 -32.08 20.00 -7.22
CA ILE A 40 -33.07 19.34 -6.35
C ILE A 40 -33.15 20.05 -4.99
N MET A 41 -32.01 20.47 -4.44
CA MET A 41 -31.89 21.18 -3.17
C MET A 41 -31.96 22.72 -3.31
N TRP A 42 -32.71 23.22 -4.30
CA TRP A 42 -32.72 24.64 -4.68
C TRP A 42 -32.86 25.65 -3.53
N ARG A 43 -33.71 25.34 -2.52
CA ARG A 43 -33.91 26.22 -1.36
C ARG A 43 -32.64 26.41 -0.53
N ASP A 44 -31.88 25.33 -0.33
CA ASP A 44 -30.63 25.37 0.44
C ASP A 44 -29.51 26.01 -0.39
N THR A 45 -29.48 25.73 -1.70
CA THR A 45 -28.58 26.39 -2.66
C THR A 45 -28.75 27.91 -2.63
N LEU A 46 -29.99 28.41 -2.68
CA LEU A 46 -30.28 29.84 -2.60
C LEU A 46 -29.87 30.46 -1.26
N ARG A 47 -30.04 29.74 -0.14
CA ARG A 47 -29.59 30.21 1.18
C ARG A 47 -28.07 30.36 1.22
N LEU A 48 -27.35 29.39 0.64
CA LEU A 48 -25.89 29.41 0.58
C LEU A 48 -25.39 30.60 -0.24
N VAL A 49 -25.89 30.75 -1.48
CA VAL A 49 -25.44 31.81 -2.40
C VAL A 49 -25.76 33.23 -1.90
N ARG A 50 -26.86 33.42 -1.16
CA ARG A 50 -27.25 34.73 -0.63
C ARG A 50 -26.51 35.12 0.66
N SER A 51 -25.88 34.17 1.34
CA SER A 51 -25.18 34.45 2.61
C SER A 51 -23.81 35.06 2.36
N ARG A 52 -23.49 36.19 3.00
CA ARG A 52 -22.13 36.76 2.95
C ARG A 52 -21.08 35.84 3.58
N ALA A 53 -21.49 34.99 4.52
CA ALA A 53 -20.60 34.02 5.17
C ALA A 53 -20.17 32.87 4.23
N VAL A 54 -20.81 32.71 3.08
CA VAL A 54 -20.49 31.65 2.11
C VAL A 54 -19.08 31.78 1.56
N PHE A 55 -18.55 33.01 1.45
CA PHE A 55 -17.25 33.26 0.84
C PHE A 55 -16.12 32.53 1.57
N TYR A 56 -16.14 32.53 2.91
CA TYR A 56 -15.15 31.81 3.70
C TYR A 56 -15.24 30.29 3.47
N GLY A 57 -16.45 29.73 3.45
CA GLY A 57 -16.65 28.30 3.17
C GLY A 57 -16.21 27.93 1.75
N ALA A 58 -16.57 28.76 0.76
CA ALA A 58 -16.22 28.57 -0.64
C ALA A 58 -14.70 28.67 -0.86
N ALA A 59 -14.01 29.63 -0.25
CA ALA A 59 -12.56 29.74 -0.34
C ALA A 59 -11.84 28.49 0.21
N ASN A 60 -12.31 27.95 1.34
CA ASN A 60 -11.77 26.70 1.88
C ASN A 60 -12.12 25.49 0.99
N ALA A 61 -13.32 25.44 0.41
CA ALA A 61 -13.69 24.37 -0.52
C ALA A 61 -12.84 24.41 -1.81
N VAL A 62 -12.54 25.60 -2.34
CA VAL A 62 -11.62 25.78 -3.48
C VAL A 62 -10.21 25.36 -3.12
N ALA A 63 -9.71 25.73 -1.94
CA ALA A 63 -8.41 25.27 -1.45
C ALA A 63 -8.36 23.74 -1.30
N ALA A 64 -9.41 23.12 -0.75
CA ALA A 64 -9.54 21.67 -0.72
C ALA A 64 -9.54 21.07 -2.13
N GLY A 65 -10.23 21.71 -3.09
CA GLY A 65 -10.26 21.33 -4.49
C GLY A 65 -8.89 21.35 -5.17
N PHE A 66 -8.03 22.32 -4.86
CA PHE A 66 -6.65 22.33 -5.33
C PHE A 66 -5.87 21.08 -4.87
N PHE A 67 -5.98 20.72 -3.58
CA PHE A 67 -5.32 19.52 -3.07
C PHE A 67 -5.96 18.22 -3.57
N LEU A 68 -7.28 18.20 -3.82
CA LEU A 68 -7.95 17.10 -4.49
C LEU A 68 -7.52 16.95 -5.96
N ALA A 69 -7.22 18.04 -6.65
CA ALA A 69 -6.60 17.98 -7.98
C ALA A 69 -5.24 17.26 -7.91
N LEU A 70 -4.37 17.63 -6.97
CA LEU A 70 -3.09 16.94 -6.75
C LEU A 70 -3.28 15.47 -6.42
N TRP A 71 -4.25 15.14 -5.56
CA TRP A 71 -4.60 13.76 -5.21
C TRP A 71 -5.02 12.96 -6.43
N TYR A 72 -6.08 13.37 -7.11
CA TYR A 72 -6.67 12.58 -8.16
C TYR A 72 -5.79 12.51 -9.40
N TYR A 73 -5.29 13.66 -9.86
CA TYR A 73 -4.43 13.74 -11.05
C TYR A 73 -3.10 13.01 -10.83
N GLY A 74 -2.42 13.29 -9.71
CA GLY A 74 -1.16 12.63 -9.38
C GLY A 74 -1.34 11.11 -9.22
N PHE A 75 -2.45 10.68 -8.61
CA PHE A 75 -2.71 9.26 -8.45
C PHE A 75 -2.93 8.54 -9.78
N TYR A 76 -3.73 9.10 -10.70
CA TYR A 76 -3.94 8.47 -12.00
C TYR A 76 -2.67 8.46 -12.83
N ARG A 77 -1.93 9.57 -12.87
CA ARG A 77 -0.66 9.64 -13.60
C ARG A 77 0.34 8.60 -13.08
N GLY A 78 0.48 8.48 -11.76
CA GLY A 78 1.30 7.43 -11.16
C GLY A 78 0.85 6.02 -11.55
N LEU A 79 -0.45 5.72 -11.55
CA LEU A 79 -0.95 4.38 -11.90
C LEU A 79 -0.70 3.97 -13.35
N TYR A 80 -0.61 4.92 -14.28
CA TYR A 80 -0.32 4.65 -15.69
C TYR A 80 1.17 4.48 -15.95
N ASN A 81 2.00 5.28 -15.27
CA ASN A 81 3.42 5.41 -15.61
C ASN A 81 4.37 4.73 -14.59
N SER A 82 3.84 3.99 -13.62
CA SER A 82 4.62 3.30 -12.58
C SER A 82 3.91 2.04 -12.09
N GLN A 83 4.59 1.21 -11.29
CA GLN A 83 3.99 -0.02 -10.77
C GLN A 83 2.77 0.29 -9.89
N LYS A 84 1.60 -0.24 -10.30
CA LYS A 84 0.29 0.10 -9.71
C LYS A 84 0.23 -0.19 -8.20
N ALA A 85 0.86 -1.28 -7.75
CA ALA A 85 0.94 -1.64 -6.33
C ALA A 85 1.69 -0.57 -5.51
N ASP A 86 2.85 -0.14 -5.99
CA ASP A 86 3.73 0.81 -5.29
C ASP A 86 3.09 2.19 -5.20
N VAL A 87 2.55 2.67 -6.33
CA VAL A 87 1.80 3.93 -6.40
C VAL A 87 0.65 3.91 -5.41
N THR A 88 -0.09 2.81 -5.36
CA THR A 88 -1.18 2.61 -4.41
C THR A 88 -0.67 2.75 -2.97
N ILE A 89 0.36 2.00 -2.59
CA ILE A 89 0.88 1.99 -1.22
C ILE A 89 1.41 3.37 -0.81
N ILE A 90 2.19 4.04 -1.66
CA ILE A 90 2.74 5.38 -1.40
C ILE A 90 1.61 6.40 -1.26
N ALA A 91 0.65 6.42 -2.20
CA ALA A 91 -0.47 7.36 -2.19
C ALA A 91 -1.33 7.25 -0.91
N PHE A 92 -1.44 6.05 -0.34
CA PHE A 92 -2.19 5.80 0.89
C PHE A 92 -1.45 6.14 2.19
N THR A 93 -0.28 6.77 2.11
CA THR A 93 0.42 7.36 3.27
C THR A 93 -0.18 8.69 3.73
N TRP A 94 -1.17 9.20 2.99
CA TRP A 94 -1.87 10.44 3.26
C TRP A 94 -2.37 10.62 4.71
N PRO A 95 -2.78 9.59 5.50
CA PRO A 95 -3.22 9.82 6.87
C PRO A 95 -2.13 10.40 7.78
N LEU A 96 -0.88 10.02 7.53
CA LEU A 96 0.29 10.53 8.24
C LEU A 96 0.47 12.03 7.94
N ILE A 97 0.26 12.42 6.69
CA ILE A 97 0.32 13.81 6.23
C ILE A 97 -0.87 14.61 6.79
N ALA A 98 -2.06 14.03 6.79
CA ALA A 98 -3.27 14.66 7.33
C ALA A 98 -3.13 15.02 8.80
N ILE A 99 -2.47 14.17 9.60
CA ILE A 99 -2.18 14.46 11.00
C ILE A 99 -1.40 15.77 11.16
N PHE A 100 -0.36 16.00 10.35
CA PHE A 100 0.40 17.25 10.36
C PHE A 100 -0.37 18.42 9.75
N ALA A 101 -1.05 18.19 8.63
CA ALA A 101 -1.84 19.21 7.96
C ALA A 101 -2.94 19.76 8.88
N MET A 102 -3.59 18.90 9.66
CA MET A 102 -4.57 19.30 10.67
C MET A 102 -3.94 20.21 11.73
N GLN A 103 -2.74 19.92 12.22
CA GLN A 103 -2.07 20.78 13.21
C GLN A 103 -1.71 22.17 12.66
N ILE A 104 -1.28 22.22 11.41
CA ILE A 104 -0.82 23.47 10.78
C ILE A 104 -2.02 24.32 10.34
N PHE A 105 -2.94 23.72 9.60
CA PHE A 105 -4.01 24.45 8.92
C PHE A 105 -5.30 24.51 9.74
N ALA A 106 -5.57 23.57 10.65
CA ALA A 106 -6.76 23.56 11.48
C ALA A 106 -6.45 23.24 12.96
N PRO A 107 -5.60 24.04 13.63
CA PRO A 107 -5.15 23.76 15.00
C PRO A 107 -6.29 23.69 16.02
N SER A 108 -7.40 24.39 15.77
CA SER A 108 -8.60 24.34 16.62
C SER A 108 -9.36 23.02 16.54
N LEU A 109 -9.22 22.28 15.43
CA LEU A 109 -9.79 20.96 15.21
C LEU A 109 -8.77 19.85 15.51
N ALA A 110 -7.49 20.19 15.64
CA ALA A 110 -6.39 19.23 15.78
C ALA A 110 -5.98 19.03 17.24
N ARG A 111 -5.64 17.78 17.57
CA ARG A 111 -5.04 17.41 18.86
C ARG A 111 -3.52 17.54 18.79
N ARG A 112 -2.90 17.93 19.91
CA ARG A 112 -1.43 17.86 20.08
C ARG A 112 -0.97 16.40 20.18
N LEU A 113 0.01 16.02 19.36
CA LEU A 113 0.64 14.70 19.40
C LEU A 113 1.65 14.60 20.54
N SER A 114 1.75 13.41 21.11
CA SER A 114 2.85 13.03 21.99
C SER A 114 4.13 12.71 21.19
N ARG A 115 5.29 12.73 21.86
CA ARG A 115 6.59 12.41 21.23
C ARG A 115 6.63 11.00 20.62
N MET A 116 5.90 10.05 21.21
CA MET A 116 5.82 8.66 20.73
C MET A 116 4.92 8.53 19.48
N GLU A 117 3.83 9.28 19.42
CA GLU A 117 2.98 9.32 18.22
C GLU A 117 3.74 9.97 17.07
N LEU A 118 4.52 11.01 17.34
CA LEU A 118 5.39 11.63 16.35
C LEU A 118 6.43 10.65 15.80
N SER A 119 7.08 9.84 16.64
CA SER A 119 8.04 8.84 16.17
C SER A 119 7.39 7.76 15.31
N LEU A 120 6.16 7.32 15.64
CA LEU A 120 5.42 6.34 14.82
C LEU A 120 5.08 6.90 13.44
N VAL A 121 4.65 8.17 13.39
CA VAL A 121 4.37 8.84 12.12
C VAL A 121 5.64 8.94 11.26
N LEU A 122 6.76 9.31 11.85
CA LEU A 122 8.05 9.41 11.14
C LEU A 122 8.48 8.05 10.58
N VAL A 123 8.43 6.99 11.39
CA VAL A 123 8.81 5.63 10.97
C VAL A 123 7.97 5.16 9.78
N ALA A 124 6.65 5.37 9.80
CA ALA A 124 5.79 4.97 8.68
C ALA A 124 6.01 5.83 7.42
N PHE A 125 6.34 7.11 7.59
CA PHE A 125 6.75 7.97 6.47
C PHE A 125 8.07 7.49 5.86
N PHE A 126 9.04 7.07 6.68
CA PHE A 126 10.28 6.48 6.19
C PHE A 126 10.05 5.18 5.41
N GLY A 127 9.12 4.31 5.84
CA GLY A 127 8.78 3.11 5.07
C GLY A 127 8.23 3.42 3.67
N ALA A 128 7.42 4.45 3.54
CA ALA A 128 6.93 4.91 2.23
C ALA A 128 8.02 5.51 1.35
N VAL A 129 8.91 6.31 1.96
CA VAL A 129 10.05 6.92 1.28
C VAL A 129 11.05 5.85 0.84
N ALA A 130 11.24 4.78 1.63
CA ALA A 130 12.11 3.66 1.28
C ALA A 130 11.62 2.94 0.01
N ILE A 131 10.30 2.74 -0.16
CA ILE A 131 9.73 2.18 -1.41
C ILE A 131 10.09 3.07 -2.61
N GLY A 132 9.94 4.40 -2.46
CA GLY A 132 10.30 5.34 -3.52
C GLY A 132 11.80 5.35 -3.82
N LEU A 133 12.64 5.35 -2.79
CA LEU A 133 14.11 5.40 -2.91
C LEU A 133 14.73 4.11 -3.46
N GLY A 134 14.16 2.95 -3.14
CA GLY A 134 14.64 1.66 -3.66
C GLY A 134 14.53 1.54 -5.18
N ARG A 135 13.66 2.36 -5.81
CA ARG A 135 13.57 2.50 -7.26
C ARG A 135 14.41 3.65 -7.83
N LEU A 136 14.67 4.69 -7.04
CA LEU A 136 15.49 5.85 -7.45
C LEU A 136 16.98 5.50 -7.69
N THR A 137 17.43 4.31 -7.32
CA THR A 137 18.81 3.84 -7.52
C THR A 137 19.07 3.26 -8.92
N SER A 138 18.06 3.07 -9.77
CA SER A 138 18.28 2.79 -11.20
C SER A 138 18.57 4.10 -11.94
N LEU A 139 19.58 4.08 -12.82
CA LEU A 139 20.20 5.25 -13.47
C LEU A 139 19.30 6.03 -14.46
N ASP A 140 17.99 5.74 -14.52
CA ASP A 140 17.10 6.29 -15.54
C ASP A 140 16.30 7.51 -15.02
N LEU A 141 16.71 8.71 -15.45
CA LEU A 141 16.24 9.99 -14.90
C LEU A 141 14.75 10.31 -15.20
N THR A 142 14.14 9.65 -16.19
CA THR A 142 12.75 9.92 -16.62
C THR A 142 11.73 9.05 -15.89
N ALA A 143 11.95 7.74 -15.78
CA ALA A 143 11.12 6.81 -15.00
C ALA A 143 11.06 7.19 -13.51
N ASN A 144 12.16 7.74 -12.98
CA ASN A 144 12.31 8.22 -11.62
C ASN A 144 11.42 9.44 -11.27
N SER A 145 10.89 10.16 -12.27
CA SER A 145 10.03 11.32 -12.04
C SER A 145 8.55 10.97 -11.84
N GLU A 146 8.09 9.85 -12.39
CA GLU A 146 6.66 9.51 -12.40
C GLU A 146 6.17 8.97 -11.06
N ILE A 147 7.03 8.28 -10.30
CA ILE A 147 6.73 7.84 -8.93
C ILE A 147 6.52 9.03 -7.97
N LEU A 148 7.08 10.20 -8.28
CA LEU A 148 6.86 11.42 -7.49
C LEU A 148 5.40 11.85 -7.49
N PHE A 149 4.63 11.51 -8.54
CA PHE A 149 3.19 11.78 -8.56
C PHE A 149 2.42 10.96 -7.52
N ALA A 150 2.92 9.79 -7.09
CA ALA A 150 2.34 9.04 -5.98
C ALA A 150 2.53 9.78 -4.65
N PHE A 151 3.70 10.39 -4.42
CA PHE A 151 3.95 11.24 -3.25
C PHE A 151 3.15 12.53 -3.29
N LEU A 152 3.04 13.16 -4.47
CA LEU A 152 2.20 14.33 -4.68
C LEU A 152 0.73 14.01 -4.39
N ALA A 153 0.28 12.82 -4.81
CA ALA A 153 -1.05 12.34 -4.50
C ALA A 153 -1.23 12.19 -2.98
N ALA A 154 -0.33 11.48 -2.30
CA ALA A 154 -0.37 11.34 -0.84
C ALA A 154 -0.44 12.70 -0.13
N PHE A 155 0.35 13.67 -0.59
CA PHE A 155 0.35 15.04 -0.07
C PHE A 155 -0.97 15.75 -0.28
N GLY A 156 -1.52 15.72 -1.51
CA GLY A 156 -2.83 16.29 -1.81
C GLY A 156 -3.94 15.70 -0.94
N SER A 157 -3.97 14.38 -0.82
CA SER A 157 -4.94 13.66 0.03
C SER A 157 -4.76 13.95 1.52
N GLY A 158 -3.53 14.18 1.98
CA GLY A 158 -3.28 14.54 3.37
C GLY A 158 -3.75 15.96 3.70
N VAL A 159 -3.48 16.91 2.81
CA VAL A 159 -3.64 18.34 3.09
C VAL A 159 -5.05 18.86 2.80
N TYR A 160 -5.86 18.21 1.96
CA TYR A 160 -7.21 18.70 1.65
C TYR A 160 -8.15 18.71 2.88
N LEU A 161 -7.99 17.74 3.79
CA LEU A 161 -8.93 17.48 4.89
C LEU A 161 -9.19 18.69 5.80
N PRO A 162 -8.17 19.41 6.32
CA PRO A 162 -8.37 20.64 7.10
C PRO A 162 -9.27 21.68 6.42
N PHE A 163 -9.10 21.87 5.12
CA PHE A 163 -9.85 22.86 4.35
C PHE A 163 -11.28 22.36 4.09
N SER A 164 -11.44 21.08 3.77
CA SER A 164 -12.75 20.43 3.63
C SER A 164 -13.61 20.59 4.90
N LEU A 165 -13.02 20.36 6.08
CA LEU A 165 -13.73 20.49 7.36
C LEU A 165 -14.12 21.94 7.66
N LYS A 166 -13.24 22.92 7.38
CA LYS A 166 -13.57 24.34 7.54
C LYS A 166 -14.71 24.78 6.62
N ALA A 167 -14.71 24.31 5.38
CA ALA A 167 -15.78 24.57 4.42
C ALA A 167 -17.10 23.96 4.88
N LEU A 168 -17.08 22.70 5.33
CA LEU A 168 -18.23 22.01 5.89
C LEU A 168 -18.85 22.79 7.06
N ILE A 169 -18.06 23.16 8.07
CA ILE A 169 -18.56 23.90 9.25
C ILE A 169 -19.16 25.25 8.83
N ALA A 170 -18.53 25.95 7.90
CA ALA A 170 -19.05 27.23 7.39
C ALA A 170 -20.40 27.06 6.67
N PHE A 171 -20.55 26.02 5.86
CA PHE A 171 -21.80 25.73 5.16
C PHE A 171 -22.89 25.18 6.10
N GLU A 172 -22.52 24.41 7.10
CA GLU A 172 -23.42 23.91 8.14
C GLU A 172 -24.07 25.05 8.91
N ASN A 173 -23.29 26.07 9.29
CA ASN A 173 -23.79 27.27 9.95
C ASN A 173 -24.82 28.06 9.11
N ILE A 174 -24.83 27.88 7.78
CA ILE A 174 -25.76 28.57 6.88
C ILE A 174 -27.01 27.71 6.60
N ILE A 175 -26.83 26.42 6.33
CA ILE A 175 -27.91 25.51 5.92
C ILE A 175 -28.65 24.93 7.13
N GLY A 176 -27.96 24.77 8.28
CA GLY A 176 -28.46 24.09 9.46
C GLY A 176 -28.52 22.57 9.32
N SER A 177 -27.87 21.99 8.30
CA SER A 177 -27.79 20.55 8.09
C SER A 177 -26.39 20.14 7.65
N LYS A 178 -25.76 19.30 8.46
CA LYS A 178 -24.42 18.78 8.24
C LYS A 178 -24.29 17.95 6.96
N VAL A 179 -25.24 17.03 6.72
CA VAL A 179 -25.25 16.19 5.51
C VAL A 179 -25.29 17.04 4.23
N LYS A 180 -26.15 18.06 4.21
CA LYS A 180 -26.28 18.97 3.08
C LYS A 180 -25.04 19.87 2.94
N ALA A 181 -24.48 20.34 4.05
CA ALA A 181 -23.25 21.12 4.04
C ALA A 181 -22.06 20.31 3.50
N THR A 182 -21.94 19.03 3.88
CA THR A 182 -20.93 18.11 3.35
C THR A 182 -21.09 17.95 1.84
N PHE A 183 -22.31 17.77 1.34
CA PHE A 183 -22.59 17.72 -0.10
C PHE A 183 -22.05 18.96 -0.81
N PHE A 184 -22.44 20.17 -0.40
CA PHE A 184 -21.98 21.40 -1.06
C PHE A 184 -20.46 21.61 -0.94
N SER A 185 -19.85 21.26 0.19
CA SER A 185 -18.40 21.34 0.39
C SER A 185 -17.65 20.44 -0.60
N VAL A 186 -18.03 19.17 -0.67
CA VAL A 186 -17.41 18.18 -1.56
C VAL A 186 -17.67 18.51 -3.03
N SER A 187 -18.91 18.87 -3.38
CA SER A 187 -19.26 19.26 -4.76
C SER A 187 -18.47 20.46 -5.25
N LEU A 188 -18.31 21.50 -4.43
CA LEU A 188 -17.54 22.69 -4.79
C LEU A 188 -16.04 22.38 -4.87
N ALA A 189 -15.51 21.54 -3.97
CA ALA A 189 -14.12 21.11 -4.01
C ALA A 189 -13.81 20.29 -5.29
N ASN A 190 -14.68 19.36 -5.68
CA ASN A 190 -14.52 18.60 -6.93
C ASN A 190 -14.66 19.48 -8.18
N ALA A 191 -15.57 20.45 -8.17
CA ALA A 191 -15.68 21.42 -9.26
C ALA A 191 -14.40 22.26 -9.41
N ALA A 192 -13.84 22.70 -8.28
CA ALA A 192 -12.57 23.42 -8.25
C ALA A 192 -11.40 22.52 -8.71
N ALA A 193 -11.37 21.25 -8.27
CA ALA A 193 -10.35 20.30 -8.70
C ALA A 193 -10.35 20.12 -10.22
N LEU A 194 -11.53 19.92 -10.83
CA LEU A 194 -11.69 19.85 -12.28
C LEU A 194 -11.20 21.14 -12.95
N ALA A 195 -11.59 22.31 -12.43
CA ALA A 195 -11.18 23.59 -12.99
C ALA A 195 -9.66 23.82 -12.92
N PHE A 196 -8.99 23.45 -11.81
CA PHE A 196 -7.54 23.57 -11.68
C PHE A 196 -6.80 22.69 -12.67
N VAL A 197 -7.23 21.44 -12.85
CA VAL A 197 -6.59 20.54 -13.81
C VAL A 197 -6.86 20.97 -15.25
N LEU A 198 -8.08 21.43 -15.59
CA LEU A 198 -8.36 21.97 -16.92
C LEU A 198 -7.53 23.24 -17.21
N CYS A 199 -7.34 24.11 -16.21
CA CYS A 199 -6.46 25.26 -16.32
C CYS A 199 -5.00 24.85 -16.51
N TYR A 200 -4.54 23.81 -15.79
CA TYR A 200 -3.22 23.23 -15.96
C TYR A 200 -3.05 22.67 -17.37
N PHE A 201 -4.04 21.96 -17.91
CA PHE A 201 -4.02 21.45 -19.28
C PHE A 201 -3.94 22.57 -20.31
N GLY A 202 -4.71 23.65 -20.12
CA GLY A 202 -4.60 24.84 -20.96
C GLY A 202 -3.23 25.51 -20.89
N ALA A 203 -2.54 25.43 -19.75
CA ALA A 203 -1.20 26.00 -19.56
C ALA A 203 -0.07 25.10 -20.09
N THR A 204 -0.22 23.78 -20.04
CA THR A 204 0.80 22.82 -20.49
C THR A 204 0.54 22.26 -21.89
N GLY A 205 -0.58 22.62 -22.52
CA GLY A 205 -0.98 22.05 -23.81
C GLY A 205 -1.33 20.56 -23.73
N GLN A 206 -1.75 20.06 -22.56
CA GLN A 206 -2.11 18.66 -22.39
C GLN A 206 -3.30 18.30 -23.29
N ARG A 207 -3.16 17.23 -24.08
CA ARG A 207 -4.17 16.77 -25.04
C ARG A 207 -5.12 15.74 -24.47
N LEU A 208 -6.32 15.72 -25.03
CA LEU A 208 -7.39 14.75 -24.78
C LEU A 208 -7.90 14.24 -26.12
N TYR A 209 -8.05 12.93 -26.27
CA TYR A 209 -8.26 12.23 -27.54
C TYR A 209 -9.67 11.61 -27.66
N PHE A 210 -10.15 10.95 -26.61
CA PHE A 210 -11.45 10.30 -26.47
C PHE A 210 -11.79 9.22 -27.52
N TYR A 211 -10.84 8.79 -28.36
CA TYR A 211 -11.12 7.87 -29.47
C TYR A 211 -11.58 6.47 -29.03
N ALA A 212 -11.04 5.94 -27.93
CA ALA A 212 -11.33 4.58 -27.45
C ALA A 212 -12.35 4.52 -26.29
N PHE A 213 -13.19 5.56 -26.13
CA PHE A 213 -14.22 5.61 -25.09
C PHE A 213 -15.46 4.77 -25.43
N ASP A 214 -15.42 3.49 -25.09
CA ASP A 214 -16.57 2.58 -25.18
C ASP A 214 -17.55 2.71 -23.98
N PRO A 215 -18.76 2.11 -24.04
CA PRO A 215 -19.74 2.18 -22.94
C PRO A 215 -19.22 1.68 -21.57
N THR A 216 -18.27 0.75 -21.57
CA THR A 216 -17.63 0.22 -20.35
C THR A 216 -16.74 1.30 -19.73
N VAL A 217 -15.92 1.99 -20.53
CA VAL A 217 -15.08 3.10 -20.06
C VAL A 217 -15.95 4.22 -19.46
N TRP A 218 -17.06 4.56 -20.11
CA TRP A 218 -18.04 5.52 -19.58
C TRP A 218 -18.64 5.07 -18.24
N ALA A 219 -19.05 3.80 -18.13
CA ALA A 219 -19.60 3.25 -16.90
C ALA A 219 -18.59 3.26 -15.75
N ILE A 220 -17.33 2.91 -16.02
CA ILE A 220 -16.26 2.95 -15.01
C ILE A 220 -15.97 4.39 -14.60
N CYS A 221 -15.88 5.34 -15.54
CA CYS A 221 -15.73 6.76 -15.21
C CYS A 221 -16.89 7.29 -14.37
N ALA A 222 -18.12 6.82 -14.60
CA ALA A 222 -19.28 7.14 -13.76
C ALA A 222 -19.14 6.54 -12.35
N LEU A 223 -18.67 5.30 -12.21
CA LEU A 223 -18.38 4.69 -10.89
C LEU A 223 -17.29 5.45 -10.15
N ILE A 224 -16.26 5.94 -10.85
CA ILE A 224 -15.23 6.79 -10.28
C ILE A 224 -15.84 8.13 -9.84
N GLY A 225 -16.50 8.87 -10.74
CA GLY A 225 -17.05 10.20 -10.45
C GLY A 225 -18.12 10.19 -9.35
N ILE A 226 -19.09 9.29 -9.43
CA ILE A 226 -20.19 9.21 -8.44
C ILE A 226 -19.72 8.47 -7.18
N GLY A 227 -19.07 7.33 -7.34
CA GLY A 227 -18.69 6.46 -6.22
C GLY A 227 -17.51 7.02 -5.43
N THR A 228 -16.42 7.39 -6.11
CA THR A 228 -15.20 7.84 -5.43
C THR A 228 -15.18 9.34 -5.13
N TYR A 229 -15.49 10.21 -6.09
CA TYR A 229 -15.37 11.66 -5.86
C TYR A 229 -16.51 12.21 -5.01
N LEU A 230 -17.72 11.65 -5.10
CA LEU A 230 -18.88 12.12 -4.33
C LEU A 230 -19.16 11.23 -3.12
N LEU A 231 -19.64 9.99 -3.32
CA LEU A 231 -20.15 9.16 -2.23
C LEU A 231 -19.08 8.83 -1.19
N ALA A 232 -17.88 8.43 -1.60
CA ALA A 232 -16.78 8.12 -0.67
C ALA A 232 -16.32 9.37 0.10
N GLU A 233 -16.10 10.50 -0.57
CA GLU A 233 -15.70 11.75 0.09
C GLU A 233 -16.77 12.30 1.04
N MET A 234 -18.05 12.21 0.66
CA MET A 234 -19.15 12.66 1.51
C MET A 234 -19.26 11.80 2.76
N THR A 235 -19.22 10.47 2.59
CA THR A 235 -19.29 9.53 3.72
C THR A 235 -18.06 9.64 4.62
N TRP A 236 -16.87 9.88 4.06
CA TRP A 236 -15.64 10.13 4.82
C TRP A 236 -15.72 11.41 5.67
N ASN A 237 -16.04 12.55 5.05
CA ASN A 237 -16.13 13.82 5.77
C ASN A 237 -17.26 13.79 6.82
N TRP A 238 -18.37 13.14 6.51
CA TRP A 238 -19.45 12.93 7.48
C TRP A 238 -18.98 12.02 8.63
N ALA A 239 -18.28 10.93 8.33
CA ALA A 239 -17.81 10.01 9.35
C ALA A 239 -16.79 10.64 10.29
N PHE A 240 -15.86 11.42 9.75
CA PHE A 240 -14.83 12.13 10.52
C PHE A 240 -15.42 13.16 11.49
N THR A 241 -16.59 13.73 11.15
CA THR A 241 -17.23 14.77 11.94
C THR A 241 -18.30 14.24 12.90
N GLU A 242 -18.86 13.05 12.68
CA GLU A 242 -19.99 12.50 13.44
C GLU A 242 -19.60 11.34 14.37
N PHE A 243 -18.74 10.42 13.92
CA PHE A 243 -18.51 9.19 14.66
C PHE A 243 -17.52 9.38 15.80
N LYS A 244 -18.01 9.13 17.02
CA LYS A 244 -17.20 8.83 18.22
C LYS A 244 -16.71 7.38 18.25
N SER A 245 -17.05 6.58 17.24
CA SER A 245 -16.69 5.15 17.16
C SER A 245 -15.49 4.96 16.23
N LEU A 246 -14.34 4.65 16.83
CA LEU A 246 -13.05 4.44 16.17
C LEU A 246 -13.02 3.27 15.18
N THR A 247 -13.89 2.27 15.37
CA THR A 247 -13.84 1.03 14.57
C THR A 247 -14.19 1.30 13.11
N LEU A 248 -15.23 2.10 12.84
CA LEU A 248 -15.67 2.38 11.48
C LEU A 248 -14.69 3.29 10.72
N SER A 249 -14.11 4.29 11.40
CA SER A 249 -13.11 5.19 10.82
C SER A 249 -11.77 4.50 10.54
N SER A 250 -11.42 3.47 11.31
CA SER A 250 -10.19 2.71 11.10
C SER A 250 -10.20 1.78 9.89
N LEU A 251 -11.38 1.30 9.47
CA LEU A 251 -11.52 0.39 8.33
C LEU A 251 -11.02 1.00 7.03
N VAL A 252 -11.06 2.32 6.94
CA VAL A 252 -10.60 3.09 5.77
C VAL A 252 -9.09 2.93 5.58
N TYR A 253 -8.33 2.70 6.65
CA TYR A 253 -6.88 2.45 6.56
C TYR A 253 -6.55 1.10 5.90
N PHE A 254 -7.50 0.16 5.79
CA PHE A 254 -7.31 -1.08 5.04
C PHE A 254 -7.50 -0.93 3.53
N SER A 255 -8.01 0.22 3.07
CA SER A 255 -8.20 0.50 1.65
C SER A 255 -6.96 0.19 0.79
N PRO A 256 -5.72 0.62 1.14
CA PRO A 256 -4.53 0.27 0.38
C PRO A 256 -4.28 -1.24 0.27
N ALA A 257 -4.33 -1.96 1.40
CA ALA A 257 -4.07 -3.40 1.39
C ALA A 257 -5.10 -4.14 0.56
N LEU A 258 -6.38 -3.76 0.69
CA LEU A 258 -7.44 -4.33 -0.12
C LEU A 258 -7.26 -4.01 -1.62
N SER A 259 -6.78 -2.81 -1.95
CA SER A 259 -6.46 -2.43 -3.33
C SER A 259 -5.34 -3.28 -3.91
N VAL A 260 -4.27 -3.48 -3.17
CA VAL A 260 -3.12 -4.30 -3.58
C VAL A 260 -3.54 -5.75 -3.76
N VAL A 261 -4.33 -6.29 -2.83
CA VAL A 261 -4.91 -7.63 -2.95
C VAL A 261 -5.79 -7.74 -4.20
N TYR A 262 -6.64 -6.75 -4.49
CA TYR A 262 -7.45 -6.77 -5.71
C TYR A 262 -6.61 -6.66 -6.99
N LEU A 263 -5.57 -5.82 -7.01
CA LEU A 263 -4.66 -5.73 -8.13
C LEU A 263 -3.93 -7.06 -8.37
N TYR A 264 -3.50 -7.72 -7.31
CA TYR A 264 -2.88 -9.04 -7.39
C TYR A 264 -3.86 -10.11 -7.87
N VAL A 265 -5.05 -10.21 -7.27
CA VAL A 265 -6.02 -11.28 -7.58
C VAL A 265 -6.69 -11.13 -8.94
N PHE A 266 -6.96 -9.90 -9.40
CA PHE A 266 -7.70 -9.67 -10.64
C PHE A 266 -6.83 -9.35 -11.86
N PHE A 267 -5.57 -8.98 -11.67
CA PHE A 267 -4.69 -8.52 -12.75
C PHE A 267 -3.25 -9.02 -12.61
N ASP A 268 -2.98 -9.95 -11.70
CA ASP A 268 -1.65 -10.53 -11.45
C ASP A 268 -0.53 -9.48 -11.29
N VAL A 269 -0.87 -8.28 -10.78
CA VAL A 269 0.08 -7.18 -10.64
C VAL A 269 1.20 -7.60 -9.69
N PRO A 270 2.47 -7.55 -10.13
CA PRO A 270 3.59 -7.88 -9.26
C PRO A 270 3.64 -6.90 -8.09
N VAL A 271 3.78 -7.44 -6.88
CA VAL A 271 3.93 -6.66 -5.66
C VAL A 271 5.32 -6.91 -5.12
N SER A 272 6.16 -5.88 -5.13
CA SER A 272 7.51 -6.03 -4.59
C SER A 272 7.46 -6.27 -3.08
N SER A 273 8.42 -7.04 -2.59
CA SER A 273 8.53 -7.36 -1.18
C SER A 273 8.76 -6.11 -0.30
N LEU A 274 9.47 -5.10 -0.82
CA LEU A 274 9.64 -3.78 -0.19
C LEU A 274 8.30 -3.03 -0.07
N SER A 275 7.46 -3.14 -1.10
CA SER A 275 6.13 -2.52 -1.14
C SER A 275 5.23 -3.12 -0.08
N VAL A 276 5.22 -4.45 0.09
CA VAL A 276 4.42 -5.05 1.15
C VAL A 276 4.94 -4.72 2.54
N PHE A 277 6.27 -4.64 2.73
CA PHE A 277 6.86 -4.17 3.99
C PHE A 277 6.40 -2.76 4.35
N GLY A 278 6.48 -1.81 3.41
CA GLY A 278 6.01 -0.45 3.64
C GLY A 278 4.50 -0.39 3.91
N LEU A 279 3.69 -1.20 3.20
CA LEU A 279 2.25 -1.30 3.45
C LEU A 279 1.94 -1.73 4.89
N VAL A 280 2.62 -2.76 5.40
CA VAL A 280 2.46 -3.25 6.78
C VAL A 280 2.83 -2.19 7.80
N LEU A 281 3.94 -1.49 7.57
CA LEU A 281 4.39 -0.40 8.45
C LEU A 281 3.38 0.75 8.47
N ILE A 282 2.85 1.14 7.31
CA ILE A 282 1.83 2.19 7.16
C ILE A 282 0.54 1.77 7.88
N LEU A 283 0.06 0.54 7.66
CA LEU A 283 -1.12 0.00 8.34
C LEU A 283 -0.93 0.00 9.86
N PHE A 284 0.18 -0.54 10.33
CA PHE A 284 0.48 -0.63 11.75
C PHE A 284 0.51 0.75 12.42
N ALA A 285 1.20 1.72 11.81
CA ALA A 285 1.28 3.07 12.34
C ALA A 285 -0.09 3.76 12.33
N ASN A 286 -0.83 3.70 11.22
CA ASN A 286 -2.16 4.31 11.10
C ASN A 286 -3.13 3.75 12.13
N MET A 287 -3.16 2.43 12.29
CA MET A 287 -4.05 1.79 13.26
C MET A 287 -3.62 2.10 14.70
N THR A 288 -2.32 2.12 15.00
CA THR A 288 -1.81 2.43 16.36
C THR A 288 -2.11 3.88 16.75
N LEU A 289 -1.93 4.82 15.82
CA LEU A 289 -2.25 6.24 16.02
C LEU A 289 -3.75 6.44 16.26
N HIS A 290 -4.59 5.71 15.52
CA HIS A 290 -6.04 5.80 15.68
C HIS A 290 -6.52 5.14 16.98
N GLY A 291 -5.98 3.97 17.34
CA GLY A 291 -6.38 3.21 18.53
C GLY A 291 -6.16 3.93 19.86
N ARG A 292 -5.23 4.90 19.92
CA ARG A 292 -4.96 5.71 21.12
C ARG A 292 -5.92 6.91 21.30
N TYR A 293 -6.77 7.21 20.32
CA TYR A 293 -7.49 8.49 20.24
C TYR A 293 -8.79 8.59 21.08
N GLN A 294 -9.60 7.53 21.25
CA GLN A 294 -10.94 7.64 21.87
C GLN A 294 -11.38 6.37 22.65
N LEU A 295 -10.64 6.04 23.72
CA LEU A 295 -10.74 4.83 24.55
C LEU A 295 -9.85 3.70 24.02
N ASN A 296 -8.95 3.21 24.89
CA ASN A 296 -8.21 1.96 24.75
C ASN A 296 -9.21 0.79 24.64
N ASN A 297 -9.87 0.63 23.49
CA ASN A 297 -10.68 -0.52 23.24
C ASN A 297 -9.72 -1.66 22.91
N ALA A 298 -9.43 -2.56 23.84
CA ALA A 298 -8.44 -3.61 23.55
C ALA A 298 -8.95 -4.65 22.54
N LEU A 299 -10.24 -4.68 22.20
CA LEU A 299 -10.71 -5.38 21.00
C LEU A 299 -10.02 -4.82 19.74
N PHE A 300 -9.75 -3.51 19.71
CA PHE A 300 -9.06 -2.86 18.62
C PHE A 300 -7.55 -3.14 18.65
N SER A 301 -6.91 -3.08 19.82
CA SER A 301 -5.50 -3.48 19.97
C SER A 301 -5.28 -4.97 19.65
N ALA A 302 -6.25 -5.82 19.98
CA ALA A 302 -6.28 -7.23 19.61
C ALA A 302 -6.40 -7.41 18.11
N LEU A 303 -7.36 -6.75 17.46
CA LEU A 303 -7.51 -6.80 16.00
C LEU A 303 -6.23 -6.33 15.29
N ILE A 304 -5.61 -5.24 15.75
CA ILE A 304 -4.35 -4.73 15.20
C ILE A 304 -3.24 -5.77 15.35
N GLY A 305 -3.06 -6.32 16.56
CA GLY A 305 -2.00 -7.28 16.84
C GLY A 305 -2.17 -8.58 16.05
N THR A 306 -3.37 -9.14 16.05
CA THR A 306 -3.74 -10.35 15.29
C THR A 306 -3.55 -10.14 13.79
N LEU A 307 -3.98 -9.00 13.26
CA LEU A 307 -3.87 -8.72 11.83
C LEU A 307 -2.43 -8.39 11.42
N PHE A 308 -1.67 -7.68 12.27
CA PHE A 308 -0.25 -7.46 12.05
C PHE A 308 0.51 -8.79 12.00
N VAL A 309 0.24 -9.70 12.93
CA VAL A 309 0.81 -11.06 12.94
C VAL A 309 0.39 -11.85 11.69
N ALA A 310 -0.89 -11.79 11.30
CA ALA A 310 -1.39 -12.48 10.11
C ALA A 310 -0.76 -11.93 8.81
N LEU A 311 -0.71 -10.60 8.64
CA LEU A 311 -0.03 -9.97 7.52
C LEU A 311 1.44 -10.35 7.54
N CYS A 312 2.10 -10.29 8.70
CA CYS A 312 3.51 -10.65 8.83
C CYS A 312 3.81 -12.12 8.49
N SER A 313 2.87 -13.04 8.73
CA SER A 313 3.04 -14.45 8.37
C SER A 313 3.07 -14.71 6.85
N PHE A 314 2.52 -13.81 6.03
CA PHE A 314 2.65 -13.91 4.56
C PHE A 314 4.08 -13.58 4.06
N PHE A 315 4.98 -13.04 4.89
CA PHE A 315 6.35 -12.63 4.50
C PHE A 315 7.43 -13.67 4.80
N VAL A 316 7.03 -14.84 5.27
CA VAL A 316 7.97 -15.91 5.53
C VAL A 316 7.97 -16.76 4.28
N VAL A 317 8.93 -16.51 3.38
CA VAL A 317 9.20 -17.44 2.28
C VAL A 317 9.73 -18.70 2.95
N PRO A 318 8.93 -19.76 3.01
CA PRO A 318 9.33 -20.95 3.74
C PRO A 318 10.32 -21.72 2.89
N THR A 319 11.37 -22.27 3.51
CA THR A 319 12.17 -23.31 2.86
C THR A 319 11.30 -24.50 2.44
N ASP A 320 11.82 -25.38 1.57
CA ASP A 320 11.17 -26.60 0.99
C ASP A 320 10.44 -27.54 1.99
N THR A 321 10.52 -27.28 3.28
CA THR A 321 9.89 -28.07 4.35
C THR A 321 8.46 -27.63 4.65
N ARG A 322 7.54 -27.92 3.71
CA ARG A 322 6.09 -27.65 3.82
C ARG A 322 5.47 -27.95 5.19
N PHE A 323 5.89 -29.03 5.87
CA PHE A 323 5.39 -29.37 7.20
C PHE A 323 5.69 -28.32 8.29
N LEU A 324 6.92 -27.78 8.33
CA LEU A 324 7.29 -26.79 9.34
C LEU A 324 6.60 -25.45 9.08
N THR A 325 6.38 -25.14 7.80
CA THR A 325 5.61 -23.99 7.32
C THR A 325 4.13 -24.08 7.71
N ASP A 326 3.49 -25.21 7.42
CA ASP A 326 2.09 -25.44 7.78
C ASP A 326 1.91 -25.38 9.30
N LEU A 327 2.88 -25.90 10.05
CA LEU A 327 2.90 -25.82 11.51
C LEU A 327 3.10 -24.38 12.01
N LEU A 328 3.95 -23.59 11.36
CA LEU A 328 4.12 -22.15 11.64
C LEU A 328 2.81 -21.39 11.42
N TYR A 329 2.14 -21.59 10.27
CA TYR A 329 0.87 -20.93 9.96
C TYR A 329 -0.23 -21.37 10.92
N PHE A 330 -0.29 -22.66 11.25
CA PHE A 330 -1.22 -23.18 12.24
C PHE A 330 -0.99 -22.57 13.63
N LEU A 331 0.25 -22.59 14.13
CA LEU A 331 0.61 -22.00 15.43
C LEU A 331 0.35 -20.50 15.47
N SER A 332 0.69 -19.78 14.40
CA SER A 332 0.49 -18.33 14.28
C SER A 332 -0.99 -17.99 14.25
N GLY A 333 -1.81 -18.74 13.49
CA GLY A 333 -3.25 -18.58 13.44
C GLY A 333 -3.92 -18.87 14.78
N VAL A 334 -3.55 -19.97 15.44
CA VAL A 334 -4.03 -20.33 16.79
C VAL A 334 -3.62 -19.26 17.81
N PHE A 335 -2.37 -18.79 17.77
CA PHE A 335 -1.90 -17.69 18.61
C PHE A 335 -2.76 -16.44 18.39
N ALA A 336 -2.97 -16.05 17.13
CA ALA A 336 -3.70 -14.83 16.78
C ALA A 336 -5.15 -14.86 17.28
N ILE A 337 -5.83 -16.02 17.19
CA ILE A 337 -7.18 -16.24 17.72
C ILE A 337 -7.18 -16.19 19.25
N LEU A 338 -6.32 -16.99 19.91
CA LEU A 338 -6.24 -17.06 21.37
C LEU A 338 -5.89 -15.70 21.98
N ALA A 339 -4.88 -15.03 21.42
CA ALA A 339 -4.45 -13.71 21.85
C ALA A 339 -5.57 -12.69 21.68
N GLY A 340 -6.33 -12.77 20.58
CA GLY A 340 -7.48 -11.89 20.35
C GLY A 340 -8.56 -12.03 21.43
N PHE A 341 -9.00 -13.26 21.71
CA PHE A 341 -10.00 -13.53 22.76
C PHE A 341 -9.50 -13.15 24.15
N ILE A 342 -8.27 -13.49 24.48
CA ILE A 342 -7.70 -13.23 25.80
C ILE A 342 -7.50 -11.73 26.02
N LEU A 343 -6.96 -11.03 25.02
CA LEU A 343 -6.78 -9.59 25.12
C LEU A 343 -8.11 -8.85 25.25
N SER A 344 -9.14 -9.28 24.51
CA SER A 344 -10.52 -8.79 24.68
C SER A 344 -11.03 -9.02 26.10
N ARG A 345 -10.89 -10.23 26.64
CA ARG A 345 -11.37 -10.58 27.99
C ARG A 345 -10.65 -9.81 29.09
N VAL A 346 -9.31 -9.78 29.07
CA VAL A 346 -8.52 -9.15 30.14
C VAL A 346 -8.73 -7.63 30.15
N SER A 347 -8.87 -7.01 28.98
CA SER A 347 -9.22 -5.59 28.90
C SER A 347 -10.65 -5.28 29.29
N GLY A 348 -11.64 -6.05 28.82
CA GLY A 348 -13.04 -5.86 29.20
C GLY A 348 -13.23 -5.98 30.70
N ARG A 349 -12.64 -7.02 31.30
CA ARG A 349 -12.55 -7.19 32.75
C ARG A 349 -11.92 -5.96 33.41
N ARG A 350 -10.81 -5.45 32.88
CA ARG A 350 -10.10 -4.29 33.47
C ARG A 350 -10.95 -3.02 33.44
N ALA A 351 -11.69 -2.78 32.36
CA ALA A 351 -12.61 -1.65 32.27
C ALA A 351 -13.70 -1.76 33.35
N GLN A 352 -14.35 -2.92 33.44
CA GLN A 352 -15.35 -3.21 34.47
C GLN A 352 -14.79 -3.09 35.90
N GLU A 353 -13.57 -3.59 36.13
CA GLU A 353 -12.89 -3.52 37.42
C GLU A 353 -12.67 -2.07 37.86
N ILE A 354 -12.26 -1.18 36.94
CA ILE A 354 -12.03 0.24 37.23
C ILE A 354 -13.35 0.93 37.60
N ASP A 355 -14.42 0.69 36.85
CA ASP A 355 -15.73 1.32 37.10
C ASP A 355 -16.30 0.90 38.46
N VAL A 356 -16.35 -0.41 38.74
CA VAL A 356 -16.85 -0.94 40.03
C VAL A 356 -15.96 -0.49 41.19
N ARG A 357 -14.65 -0.32 40.97
CA ARG A 357 -13.73 0.18 41.99
C ARG A 357 -13.98 1.65 42.32
N SER A 358 -14.26 2.48 41.32
CA SER A 358 -14.65 3.89 41.56
C SER A 358 -15.95 3.97 42.37
N ASP A 359 -16.94 3.13 42.05
CA ASP A 359 -18.17 3.02 42.82
C ASP A 359 -17.93 2.55 44.26
N LEU A 360 -16.98 1.62 44.47
CA LEU A 360 -16.60 1.14 45.80
C LEU A 360 -15.99 2.26 46.65
N VAL A 361 -15.05 3.03 46.10
CA VAL A 361 -14.41 4.15 46.80
C VAL A 361 -15.46 5.20 47.18
N ARG A 362 -16.35 5.55 46.25
CA ARG A 362 -17.47 6.47 46.53
C ARG A 362 -18.39 5.95 47.63
N SER A 363 -18.79 4.68 47.54
CA SER A 363 -19.66 4.03 48.54
C SER A 363 -19.00 3.91 49.92
N LEU A 364 -17.67 3.84 50.00
CA LEU A 364 -16.93 3.89 51.27
C LEU A 364 -16.95 5.30 51.88
N LEU A 365 -16.75 6.33 51.06
CA LEU A 365 -16.75 7.73 51.51
C LEU A 365 -18.15 8.19 51.97
N GLU A 366 -19.22 7.66 51.38
CA GLU A 366 -20.61 7.94 51.78
C GLU A 366 -21.00 7.34 53.16
N LEU A 367 -20.18 6.45 53.72
CA LEU A 367 -20.37 5.90 55.08
C LEU A 367 -19.89 6.86 56.18
N ARG A 368 -19.22 7.95 55.78
CA ARG A 368 -18.75 9.00 56.68
C ARG A 368 -19.89 9.63 57.49
N ASP A 369 -19.61 9.87 58.76
CA ASP A 369 -20.49 10.59 59.70
C ASP A 369 -19.79 11.79 60.37
N GLY A 370 -18.53 12.06 60.02
CA GLY A 370 -17.71 13.14 60.59
C GLY A 370 -17.05 12.80 61.93
N VAL A 371 -17.19 11.56 62.42
CA VAL A 371 -16.50 11.08 63.62
C VAL A 371 -15.09 10.61 63.25
N GLN A 372 -14.09 11.04 64.02
CA GLN A 372 -12.68 10.75 63.74
C GLN A 372 -12.37 9.24 63.69
N ASP A 373 -12.95 8.45 64.60
CA ASP A 373 -12.82 6.98 64.60
C ASP A 373 -13.36 6.33 63.32
N ARG A 374 -14.43 6.90 62.72
CA ARG A 374 -14.99 6.39 61.47
C ARG A 374 -14.15 6.77 60.26
N ASP A 375 -13.62 8.00 60.24
CA ASP A 375 -12.71 8.45 59.20
C ASP A 375 -11.39 7.62 59.21
N ASP A 376 -10.90 7.22 60.39
CA ASP A 376 -9.72 6.33 60.54
C ASP A 376 -10.01 4.88 60.09
N LEU A 377 -11.23 4.38 60.34
CA LEU A 377 -11.66 3.08 59.82
C LEU A 377 -11.77 3.08 58.29
N ILE A 378 -12.32 4.14 57.69
CA ILE A 378 -12.41 4.28 56.23
C ILE A 378 -11.01 4.39 55.60
N ASP A 379 -10.07 5.14 56.21
CA ASP A 379 -8.67 5.19 55.79
C ASP A 379 -8.05 3.78 55.78
N THR A 380 -8.28 2.98 56.83
CA THR A 380 -7.79 1.60 56.93
C THR A 380 -8.40 0.70 55.84
N LEU A 381 -9.70 0.83 55.55
CA LEU A 381 -10.36 0.08 54.48
C LEU A 381 -9.80 0.44 53.10
N LEU A 382 -9.53 1.72 52.83
CA LEU A 382 -8.90 2.15 51.58
C LEU A 382 -7.46 1.62 51.45
N GLN A 383 -6.70 1.55 52.56
CA GLN A 383 -5.36 0.93 52.57
C GLN A 383 -5.43 -0.55 52.22
N LEU A 384 -6.34 -1.29 52.86
CA LEU A 384 -6.57 -2.72 52.57
C LEU A 384 -6.99 -2.94 51.11
N LEU A 385 -7.80 -2.04 50.55
CA LEU A 385 -8.20 -2.11 49.14
C LEU A 385 -6.98 -1.99 48.20
N ILE A 386 -6.07 -1.06 48.49
CA ILE A 386 -4.80 -0.93 47.76
C ILE A 386 -3.92 -2.17 47.97
N GLU A 387 -3.81 -2.69 49.19
CA GLU A 387 -3.04 -3.92 49.46
C GLU A 387 -3.58 -5.12 48.66
N ILE A 388 -4.91 -5.33 48.60
CA ILE A 388 -5.53 -6.41 47.83
C ILE A 388 -5.16 -6.32 46.34
N GLU A 389 -5.07 -5.10 45.80
CA GLU A 389 -4.79 -4.90 44.38
C GLU A 389 -3.33 -5.23 44.02
N PHE A 390 -2.37 -4.72 44.79
CA PHE A 390 -0.94 -4.75 44.47
C PHE A 390 -0.15 -5.90 45.10
N THR A 391 -0.70 -6.62 46.08
CA THR A 391 -0.01 -7.76 46.69
C THR A 391 0.07 -8.93 45.71
N PRO A 392 1.23 -9.48 45.35
CA PRO A 392 1.28 -10.54 44.33
C PRO A 392 0.80 -11.91 44.85
N ILE A 393 0.83 -12.14 46.17
CA ILE A 393 0.57 -13.44 46.79
C ILE A 393 -0.93 -13.64 47.06
N LEU A 394 -1.53 -14.70 46.51
CA LEU A 394 -2.97 -14.97 46.62
C LEU A 394 -3.44 -15.16 48.07
N ALA A 395 -2.64 -15.83 48.90
CA ALA A 395 -2.96 -16.05 50.32
C ALA A 395 -3.04 -14.74 51.11
N GLU A 396 -2.14 -13.79 50.82
CA GLU A 396 -2.15 -12.47 51.46
C GLU A 396 -3.32 -11.62 50.97
N LYS A 397 -3.65 -11.66 49.66
CA LYS A 397 -4.87 -11.02 49.13
C LYS A 397 -6.14 -11.51 49.84
N GLN A 398 -6.25 -12.82 50.05
CA GLN A 398 -7.40 -13.39 50.75
C GLN A 398 -7.45 -12.91 52.21
N LYS A 399 -6.29 -12.85 52.89
CA LYS A 399 -6.19 -12.32 54.25
C LYS A 399 -6.65 -10.86 54.33
N SER A 400 -6.18 -10.00 53.42
CA SER A 400 -6.59 -8.59 53.37
C SER A 400 -8.06 -8.42 52.99
N ALA A 401 -8.61 -9.28 52.12
CA ALA A 401 -10.04 -9.27 51.80
C ALA A 401 -10.92 -9.70 52.98
N VAL A 402 -10.48 -10.67 53.80
CA VAL A 402 -11.16 -11.03 55.05
C VAL A 402 -11.09 -9.87 56.04
N ALA A 403 -9.91 -9.25 56.21
CA ALA A 403 -9.75 -8.07 57.08
C ALA A 403 -10.65 -6.90 56.65
N PHE A 404 -10.79 -6.67 55.34
CA PHE A 404 -11.69 -5.65 54.80
C PHE A 404 -13.17 -5.93 55.16
N ARG A 405 -13.61 -7.19 55.03
CA ARG A 405 -14.98 -7.60 55.43
C ARG A 405 -15.21 -7.45 56.93
N GLU A 406 -14.23 -7.79 57.76
CA GLU A 406 -14.31 -7.60 59.21
C GLU A 406 -14.35 -6.12 59.58
N GLY A 407 -13.58 -5.25 58.91
CA GLY A 407 -13.66 -3.80 59.10
C GLY A 407 -15.05 -3.25 58.78
N LEU A 408 -15.70 -3.70 57.71
CA LEU A 408 -17.08 -3.35 57.38
C LEU A 408 -18.13 -3.88 58.38
N LYS A 409 -17.80 -4.81 59.28
CA LYS A 409 -18.72 -5.24 60.35
C LYS A 409 -18.72 -4.31 61.57
N GLN A 410 -17.70 -3.47 61.70
CA GLN A 410 -17.59 -2.49 62.79
C GLN A 410 -18.53 -1.29 62.59
N ILE A 411 -19.08 -1.12 61.39
CA ILE A 411 -20.04 -0.07 61.05
C ILE A 411 -21.46 -0.58 61.30
N GLU A 412 -22.32 0.28 61.87
CA GLU A 412 -23.72 -0.05 62.15
C GLU A 412 -24.47 -0.51 60.88
N PRO A 413 -25.36 -1.53 60.98
CA PRO A 413 -26.14 -2.02 59.86
C PRO A 413 -26.99 -0.91 59.23
N SER A 414 -26.67 -0.56 57.99
CA SER A 414 -27.42 0.41 57.18
C SER A 414 -27.62 -0.09 55.75
N GLU A 415 -28.56 0.52 55.02
CA GLU A 415 -28.76 0.23 53.60
C GLU A 415 -27.49 0.55 52.78
N ARG A 416 -26.83 1.67 53.09
CA ARG A 416 -25.55 2.07 52.50
C ARG A 416 -24.46 1.01 52.74
N LEU A 417 -24.34 0.48 53.96
CA LEU A 417 -23.37 -0.57 54.26
C LEU A 417 -23.62 -1.87 53.48
N ARG A 418 -24.89 -2.25 53.27
CA ARG A 418 -25.25 -3.40 52.43
C ARG A 418 -24.83 -3.18 50.97
N GLN A 419 -25.04 -1.98 50.45
CA GLN A 419 -24.59 -1.60 49.11
C GLN A 419 -23.06 -1.66 48.99
N THR A 420 -22.32 -1.07 49.93
CA THR A 420 -20.84 -1.09 49.93
C THR A 420 -20.29 -2.53 49.97
N ARG A 421 -20.91 -3.43 50.75
CA ARG A 421 -20.53 -4.85 50.77
C ARG A 421 -20.77 -5.53 49.42
N ALA A 422 -21.93 -5.29 48.80
CA ALA A 422 -22.26 -5.86 47.49
C ALA A 422 -21.29 -5.38 46.40
N VAL A 423 -20.96 -4.08 46.40
CA VAL A 423 -19.99 -3.50 45.45
C VAL A 423 -18.58 -4.05 45.70
N PHE A 424 -18.17 -4.24 46.96
CA PHE A 424 -16.89 -4.88 47.28
C PHE A 424 -16.81 -6.32 46.79
N ASP A 425 -17.83 -7.14 47.03
CA ASP A 425 -17.84 -8.53 46.59
C ASP A 425 -17.89 -8.62 45.05
N GLN A 426 -18.62 -7.73 44.38
CA GLN A 426 -18.61 -7.59 42.93
C GLN A 426 -17.20 -7.26 42.41
N TRP A 427 -16.55 -6.23 42.97
CA TRP A 427 -15.19 -5.85 42.60
C TRP A 427 -14.19 -6.99 42.85
N TYR A 428 -14.25 -7.63 44.02
CA TYR A 428 -13.32 -8.69 44.41
C TYR A 428 -13.45 -9.93 43.52
N ASN A 429 -14.67 -10.27 43.10
CA ASN A 429 -14.91 -11.35 42.13
C ASN A 429 -14.29 -11.03 40.76
N ILE A 430 -14.49 -9.81 40.25
CA ILE A 430 -13.87 -9.35 38.99
C ILE A 430 -12.34 -9.33 39.11
N HIS A 431 -11.80 -8.85 40.23
CA HIS A 431 -10.35 -8.76 40.46
C HIS A 431 -9.65 -10.13 40.51
N ARG A 432 -10.36 -11.16 41.01
CA ARG A 432 -9.89 -12.54 41.11
C ARG A 432 -9.98 -13.31 39.80
N ASP A 433 -10.81 -12.87 38.87
CA ASP A 433 -10.95 -13.46 37.54
C ASP A 433 -9.72 -13.13 36.67
N ARG A 434 -8.58 -13.74 36.99
CA ARG A 434 -7.30 -13.58 36.26
C ARG A 434 -7.05 -14.77 35.35
N LEU A 435 -6.17 -14.59 34.36
CA LEU A 435 -5.73 -15.68 33.50
C LEU A 435 -5.15 -16.82 34.34
N SER A 436 -5.64 -18.03 34.10
CA SER A 436 -5.10 -19.25 34.69
C SER A 436 -3.67 -19.50 34.21
N LEU A 437 -2.92 -20.32 34.94
CA LEU A 437 -1.57 -20.73 34.53
C LEU A 437 -1.59 -21.42 33.15
N GLY A 438 -2.63 -22.22 32.88
CA GLY A 438 -2.81 -22.91 31.60
C GLY A 438 -3.04 -21.97 30.43
N GLU A 439 -3.84 -20.91 30.60
CA GLU A 439 -4.04 -19.89 29.57
C GLU A 439 -2.77 -19.09 29.31
N LYS A 440 -2.03 -18.71 30.37
CA LYS A 440 -0.72 -18.05 30.21
C LYS A 440 0.25 -18.94 29.45
N ALA A 441 0.33 -20.23 29.80
CA ALA A 441 1.18 -21.20 29.11
C ALA A 441 0.77 -21.38 27.65
N ALA A 442 -0.52 -21.49 27.34
CA ALA A 442 -1.01 -21.67 25.98
C ALA A 442 -0.62 -20.50 25.05
N ILE A 443 -0.75 -19.24 25.49
CA ILE A 443 -0.35 -18.08 24.67
C ILE A 443 1.17 -18.04 24.47
N TRP A 444 1.95 -18.30 25.53
CA TRP A 444 3.41 -18.31 25.43
C TRP A 444 3.95 -19.46 24.56
N LEU A 445 3.33 -20.65 24.64
CA LEU A 445 3.69 -21.80 23.80
C LEU A 445 3.35 -21.56 22.33
N THR A 446 2.17 -21.00 22.04
CA THR A 446 1.75 -20.73 20.66
C THR A 446 2.50 -19.56 20.05
N GLY A 447 2.68 -18.46 20.78
CA GLY A 447 3.46 -17.30 20.32
C GLY A 447 4.96 -17.59 20.24
N GLY A 448 5.55 -18.13 21.31
CA GLY A 448 6.97 -18.51 21.33
C GLY A 448 7.29 -19.64 20.35
N GLY A 449 6.37 -20.60 20.18
CA GLY A 449 6.46 -21.63 19.16
C GLY A 449 6.46 -21.03 17.75
N SER A 450 5.56 -20.08 17.47
CA SER A 450 5.53 -19.38 16.17
C SER A 450 6.85 -18.67 15.89
N ILE A 451 7.45 -17.98 16.87
CA ILE A 451 8.78 -17.35 16.74
C ILE A 451 9.87 -18.40 16.47
N LEU A 452 9.84 -19.53 17.18
CA LEU A 452 10.83 -20.58 17.03
C LEU A 452 10.76 -21.23 15.63
N PHE A 453 9.57 -21.65 15.20
CA PHE A 453 9.36 -22.25 13.87
C PHE A 453 9.68 -21.26 12.76
N LEU A 454 9.36 -19.98 12.95
CA LEU A 454 9.74 -18.91 12.04
C LEU A 454 11.25 -18.81 11.84
N VAL A 455 12.03 -18.83 12.93
CA VAL A 455 13.50 -18.80 12.84
C VAL A 455 14.05 -20.05 12.12
N LEU A 456 13.37 -21.19 12.25
CA LEU A 456 13.76 -22.43 11.59
C LEU A 456 13.43 -22.45 10.09
N VAL A 457 12.29 -21.85 9.69
CA VAL A 457 11.71 -21.94 8.34
C VAL A 457 12.08 -20.75 7.45
N ARG A 458 12.46 -19.60 8.03
CA ARG A 458 12.84 -18.37 7.29
C ARG A 458 13.82 -18.68 6.16
N GLY A 459 13.68 -18.07 4.98
CA GLY A 459 14.71 -18.08 3.93
C GLY A 459 16.00 -17.34 4.34
N ASP A 460 17.07 -17.50 3.55
CA ASP A 460 18.34 -16.78 3.76
C ASP A 460 18.33 -15.35 3.18
N ASP A 461 17.25 -14.98 2.49
CA ASP A 461 17.06 -13.66 1.93
C ASP A 461 16.82 -12.59 3.03
N VAL A 462 17.20 -11.35 2.72
CA VAL A 462 17.07 -10.18 3.61
C VAL A 462 15.64 -10.02 4.12
N LEU A 463 14.66 -10.41 3.32
CA LEU A 463 13.26 -10.24 3.63
C LEU A 463 12.75 -11.24 4.65
N SER A 464 13.15 -12.50 4.52
CA SER A 464 12.92 -13.53 5.53
C SER A 464 13.53 -13.14 6.88
N GLN A 465 14.71 -12.49 6.88
CA GLN A 465 15.30 -11.96 8.10
C GLN A 465 14.48 -10.81 8.71
N ILE A 466 14.05 -9.83 7.91
CA ILE A 466 13.18 -8.73 8.37
C ILE A 466 11.83 -9.26 8.87
N GLY A 467 11.24 -10.23 8.16
CA GLY A 467 10.00 -10.89 8.51
C GLY A 467 10.07 -11.59 9.87
N VAL A 468 11.21 -12.22 10.18
CA VAL A 468 11.47 -12.81 11.51
C VAL A 468 11.42 -11.75 12.61
N PHE A 469 12.13 -10.64 12.44
CA PHE A 469 12.13 -9.58 13.44
C PHE A 469 10.76 -8.94 13.61
N MET A 470 10.03 -8.70 12.52
CA MET A 470 8.70 -8.10 12.56
C MET A 470 7.66 -9.00 13.22
N LEU A 471 7.52 -10.25 12.77
CA LEU A 471 6.54 -11.18 13.33
C LEU A 471 6.86 -11.46 14.81
N SER A 472 8.14 -11.61 15.15
CA SER A 472 8.57 -11.76 16.55
C SER A 472 8.24 -10.53 17.40
N ALA A 473 8.53 -9.33 16.90
CA ALA A 473 8.18 -8.09 17.58
C ALA A 473 6.65 -7.95 17.77
N GLY A 474 5.87 -8.33 16.76
CA GLY A 474 4.40 -8.33 16.82
C GLY A 474 3.85 -9.29 17.88
N ILE A 475 4.30 -10.54 17.85
CA ILE A 475 3.92 -11.57 18.84
C ILE A 475 4.30 -11.13 20.25
N LEU A 476 5.53 -10.63 20.45
CA LEU A 476 6.00 -10.14 21.75
C LEU A 476 5.20 -8.92 22.22
N LEU A 477 4.88 -7.98 21.33
CA LEU A 477 4.06 -6.82 21.65
C LEU A 477 2.67 -7.25 22.14
N VAL A 478 2.04 -8.22 21.48
CA VAL A 478 0.74 -8.75 21.90
C VAL A 478 0.84 -9.47 23.24
N LEU A 479 1.86 -10.33 23.44
CA LEU A 479 2.13 -11.00 24.71
C LEU A 479 2.33 -10.01 25.86
N PHE A 480 3.16 -9.00 25.66
CA PHE A 480 3.41 -7.97 26.65
C PHE A 480 2.17 -7.14 26.92
N THR A 481 1.38 -6.80 25.90
CA THR A 481 0.12 -6.09 26.09
C THR A 481 -0.87 -6.89 26.94
N ILE A 482 -1.02 -8.19 26.68
CA ILE A 482 -1.87 -9.09 27.50
C ILE A 482 -1.36 -9.13 28.95
N SER A 483 -0.05 -9.32 29.13
CA SER A 483 0.60 -9.34 30.45
C SER A 483 0.39 -8.02 31.20
N ASP A 484 0.41 -6.90 30.48
CA ASP A 484 0.27 -5.56 31.04
C ASP A 484 -1.17 -5.26 31.50
N TYR A 485 -2.17 -5.64 30.69
CA TYR A 485 -3.58 -5.62 31.11
C TYR A 485 -3.85 -6.58 32.28
N GLU A 486 -3.13 -7.70 32.37
CA GLU A 486 -3.26 -8.67 33.47
C GLU A 486 -2.65 -8.15 34.78
N LYS A 487 -1.47 -7.53 34.69
CA LYS A 487 -0.76 -6.90 35.82
C LYS A 487 -1.28 -5.52 36.19
N SER A 488 -2.35 -5.06 35.53
CA SER A 488 -3.02 -3.77 35.83
C SER A 488 -2.15 -2.54 35.56
N ASN A 489 -1.23 -2.59 34.58
CA ASN A 489 -0.15 -1.60 34.47
C ASN A 489 0.02 -0.95 33.09
N VAL A 490 -1.05 -0.76 32.30
CA VAL A 490 -0.90 -0.08 31.00
C VAL A 490 -0.64 1.41 31.16
N GLN A 491 0.63 1.79 30.97
CA GLN A 491 1.14 3.15 30.75
C GLN A 491 0.45 4.25 31.57
N GLY A 492 0.93 4.38 32.80
CA GLY A 492 0.56 5.47 33.67
C GLY A 492 0.31 4.99 35.08
N PHE A 493 1.22 4.19 35.64
CA PHE A 493 1.25 3.90 37.08
C PHE A 493 0.90 5.16 37.87
N ARG A 494 1.47 6.32 37.51
CA ARG A 494 1.10 7.64 38.07
C ARG A 494 -0.38 8.02 37.95
N LYS A 495 -1.02 7.96 36.76
CA LYS A 495 -2.42 8.35 36.58
C LYS A 495 -3.38 7.37 37.26
N GLN A 496 -3.08 6.09 37.15
CA GLN A 496 -3.84 5.06 37.84
C GLN A 496 -3.68 5.25 39.34
N PHE A 497 -2.47 5.25 39.86
CA PHE A 497 -2.14 5.50 41.26
C PHE A 497 -2.86 6.74 41.79
N LEU A 498 -2.77 7.89 41.13
CA LEU A 498 -3.48 9.11 41.55
C LEU A 498 -5.01 8.93 41.63
N ARG A 499 -5.64 8.19 40.69
CA ARG A 499 -7.07 7.83 40.81
C ARG A 499 -7.33 6.90 41.99
N LEU A 500 -6.41 5.99 42.30
CA LEU A 500 -6.53 5.10 43.46
C LEU A 500 -6.39 5.85 44.78
N GLN A 501 -5.77 7.04 44.74
CA GLN A 501 -5.54 7.88 45.90
C GLN A 501 -6.64 8.93 46.13
N GLU A 502 -7.62 9.07 45.24
CA GLU A 502 -8.68 10.09 45.32
C GLU A 502 -9.42 10.04 46.67
N GLY A 503 -9.77 8.84 47.14
CA GLY A 503 -10.41 8.66 48.44
C GLY A 503 -9.57 9.10 49.64
N PHE A 504 -8.23 8.97 49.57
CA PHE A 504 -7.34 9.48 50.63
C PHE A 504 -7.28 11.00 50.63
N SER A 505 -7.29 11.60 49.43
CA SER A 505 -7.30 13.06 49.29
C SER A 505 -8.60 13.69 49.80
N GLU A 506 -9.74 13.05 49.58
CA GLU A 506 -11.04 13.48 50.12
C GLU A 506 -11.13 13.36 51.64
N LEU A 507 -10.42 12.40 52.25
CA LEU A 507 -10.27 12.26 53.70
C LEU A 507 -9.22 13.22 54.31
N GLY A 508 -8.52 14.01 53.48
CA GLY A 508 -7.43 14.88 53.93
C GLY A 508 -6.20 14.11 54.44
N ARG A 509 -6.01 12.86 54.02
CA ARG A 509 -4.90 11.99 54.44
C ARG A 509 -3.80 11.95 53.38
N THR A 510 -2.57 11.70 53.82
CA THR A 510 -1.42 11.51 52.91
C THR A 510 -1.57 10.21 52.12
N LEU A 511 -1.10 10.21 50.89
CA LEU A 511 -1.29 9.10 49.93
C LEU A 511 -0.63 7.82 50.45
N PHE A 512 -1.25 6.67 50.18
CA PHE A 512 -0.78 5.36 50.63
C PHE A 512 -0.24 4.50 49.48
N VAL A 513 0.91 3.86 49.70
CA VAL A 513 1.60 3.01 48.73
C VAL A 513 1.78 1.61 49.33
N PRO A 514 1.51 0.55 48.56
CA PRO A 514 1.82 -0.81 48.99
C PRO A 514 3.32 -1.01 49.13
N ARG A 515 3.72 -1.80 50.13
CA ARG A 515 5.12 -2.09 50.42
C ARG A 515 5.90 -2.65 49.22
N SER A 516 5.30 -3.52 48.42
CA SER A 516 5.91 -4.10 47.22
C SER A 516 6.38 -3.04 46.21
N VAL A 517 5.71 -1.90 46.16
CA VAL A 517 6.07 -0.76 45.29
C VAL A 517 7.21 0.07 45.92
N VAL A 518 7.29 0.11 47.25
CA VAL A 518 8.40 0.76 47.95
C VAL A 518 9.70 -0.03 47.79
N GLU A 519 9.60 -1.35 47.90
CA GLU A 519 10.75 -2.27 47.75
C GLU A 519 11.26 -2.35 46.31
N SER A 520 10.41 -2.12 45.30
CA SER A 520 10.80 -2.14 43.89
C SER A 520 11.63 -0.92 43.44
N ARG A 521 11.73 0.13 44.26
CA ARG A 521 12.39 1.42 43.94
C ARG A 521 11.81 2.14 42.71
N GLU A 522 10.62 1.78 42.25
CA GLU A 522 9.96 2.41 41.08
C GLU A 522 9.26 3.75 41.41
N ILE A 523 9.32 4.19 42.67
CA ILE A 523 8.68 5.41 43.20
C ILE A 523 9.19 6.71 42.53
N GLY A 524 10.40 6.71 41.96
CA GLY A 524 10.98 7.89 41.29
C GLY A 524 10.18 8.41 40.08
N SER A 525 9.11 7.71 39.67
CA SER A 525 8.19 8.14 38.61
C SER A 525 7.06 9.09 39.07
N LEU A 526 6.92 9.33 40.38
CA LEU A 526 5.86 10.13 40.99
C LEU A 526 6.31 11.59 41.26
N ASP A 527 6.64 12.34 40.20
CA ASP A 527 7.00 13.77 40.32
C ASP A 527 5.89 14.60 41.01
N GLY A 528 6.26 15.36 42.05
CA GLY A 528 5.41 16.35 42.71
C GLY A 528 4.63 15.88 43.95
N ILE A 529 5.03 14.77 44.57
CA ILE A 529 4.41 14.26 45.82
C ILE A 529 5.49 14.19 46.91
N ASP A 530 5.40 15.04 47.94
CA ASP A 530 6.50 15.15 48.90
C ASP A 530 6.59 13.99 49.91
N THR A 531 5.46 13.40 50.31
CA THR A 531 5.41 12.33 51.32
C THR A 531 4.40 11.22 50.96
N LEU A 532 4.79 9.96 51.18
CA LEU A 532 3.98 8.76 50.94
C LEU A 532 3.94 7.89 52.20
N ARG A 533 2.77 7.36 52.55
CA ARG A 533 2.58 6.37 53.64
C ARG A 533 2.72 4.95 53.11
N PHE A 534 3.35 4.05 53.84
CA PHE A 534 3.34 2.62 53.56
C PHE A 534 3.33 1.80 54.86
N ARG A 535 2.92 0.53 54.78
CA ARG A 535 2.89 -0.38 55.93
C ARG A 535 4.17 -1.22 55.99
N ASN A 536 4.88 -1.19 57.11
CA ASN A 536 6.13 -1.93 57.32
C ASN A 536 5.87 -3.40 57.74
N ASN A 537 6.94 -4.19 57.95
CA ASN A 537 6.86 -5.61 58.41
C ASN A 537 6.14 -5.80 59.75
N ALA A 538 6.21 -4.80 60.63
CA ALA A 538 5.58 -4.81 61.95
C ALA A 538 4.10 -4.41 61.90
N GLY A 539 3.59 -4.01 60.72
CA GLY A 539 2.22 -3.54 60.54
C GLY A 539 2.03 -2.05 60.84
N GLU A 540 3.11 -1.32 61.14
CA GLU A 540 3.11 0.11 61.43
C GLU A 540 3.17 0.94 60.14
N ILE A 541 2.61 2.15 60.18
CA ILE A 541 2.60 3.06 59.04
C ILE A 541 3.83 3.98 59.12
N GLU A 542 4.70 3.89 58.12
CA GLU A 542 5.87 4.75 57.96
C GLU A 542 5.68 5.72 56.78
N THR A 543 6.38 6.86 56.84
CA THR A 543 6.38 7.86 55.77
C THR A 543 7.72 7.88 55.04
N ILE A 544 7.70 7.84 53.72
CA ILE A 544 8.88 7.99 52.87
C ILE A 544 8.79 9.28 52.04
N SER A 545 9.91 10.02 51.94
CA SER A 545 10.04 11.18 51.06
C SER A 545 10.44 10.72 49.66
N THR A 546 9.74 11.16 48.61
CA THR A 546 10.13 10.80 47.25
C THR A 546 11.33 11.66 46.81
N GLY A 547 12.49 11.04 46.60
CA GLY A 547 13.61 11.70 45.93
C GLY A 547 13.43 11.70 44.41
N ARG A 548 13.95 12.73 43.73
CA ARG A 548 14.11 12.73 42.26
C ARG A 548 15.19 11.72 41.87
N ASP A 549 14.82 10.46 41.73
CA ASP A 549 15.72 9.49 41.11
C ASP A 549 15.32 9.24 39.65
N ARG A 550 16.28 9.44 38.74
CA ARG A 550 16.05 9.31 37.29
C ARG A 550 15.87 7.82 36.98
N SER A 551 14.65 7.41 36.63
CA SER A 551 14.37 5.99 36.41
C SER A 551 15.23 5.41 35.27
N GLY A 552 16.18 4.54 35.63
CA GLY A 552 17.04 3.83 34.68
C GLY A 552 16.25 3.04 33.64
N PHE A 553 15.02 2.63 33.98
CA PHE A 553 14.06 1.99 33.08
C PHE A 553 13.72 2.84 31.84
N ARG A 554 13.58 4.17 31.99
CA ARG A 554 13.31 5.05 30.84
C ARG A 554 14.52 5.17 29.91
N ILE A 555 15.73 5.16 30.47
CA ILE A 555 16.98 5.23 29.69
C ILE A 555 17.21 3.91 28.94
N VAL A 556 17.00 2.77 29.60
CA VAL A 556 17.15 1.45 28.99
C VAL A 556 16.10 1.22 27.90
N TYR A 557 14.81 1.52 28.16
CA TYR A 557 13.73 1.36 27.17
C TYR A 557 13.88 2.31 25.98
N SER A 558 14.26 3.58 26.23
CA SER A 558 14.53 4.52 25.13
C SER A 558 15.78 4.13 24.35
N GLY A 559 16.81 3.59 25.02
CA GLY A 559 18.03 3.10 24.39
C GLY A 559 17.81 1.84 23.55
N THR A 560 16.99 0.90 23.99
CA THR A 560 16.63 -0.30 23.19
C THR A 560 15.73 0.06 22.01
N ALA A 561 14.78 0.98 22.19
CA ALA A 561 13.97 1.48 21.08
C ALA A 561 14.83 2.23 20.04
N LEU A 562 15.82 3.01 20.47
CA LEU A 562 16.75 3.72 19.58
C LEU A 562 17.70 2.76 18.86
N LEU A 563 18.14 1.68 19.52
CA LEU A 563 18.93 0.61 18.91
C LEU A 563 18.12 -0.23 17.91
N MET A 564 16.86 -0.58 18.21
CA MET A 564 15.98 -1.25 17.25
C MET A 564 15.66 -0.37 16.04
N LEU A 565 15.40 0.92 16.26
CA LEU A 565 15.25 1.88 15.17
C LEU A 565 16.55 2.00 14.36
N GLY A 566 17.71 2.09 15.02
CA GLY A 566 19.01 2.11 14.36
C GLY A 566 19.29 0.86 13.52
N ALA A 567 18.92 -0.32 14.01
CA ALA A 567 19.03 -1.58 13.25
C ALA A 567 18.08 -1.61 12.04
N LEU A 568 16.84 -1.14 12.21
CA LEU A 568 15.87 -0.96 11.11
C LEU A 568 16.34 0.08 10.06
N PHE A 569 17.07 1.11 10.48
CA PHE A 569 17.66 2.13 9.60
C PHE A 569 18.90 1.61 8.86
N ALA A 570 19.67 0.70 9.45
CA ALA A 570 20.90 0.17 8.86
C ALA A 570 20.64 -0.94 7.83
N LEU A 571 19.52 -1.66 7.94
CA LEU A 571 19.20 -2.80 7.07
C LEU A 571 19.04 -2.44 5.57
N PRO A 572 18.36 -1.35 5.18
CA PRO A 572 18.29 -0.91 3.78
C PRO A 572 19.62 -0.32 3.26
N LEU A 573 20.51 0.08 4.17
CA LEU A 573 21.84 0.62 3.82
C LEU A 573 22.91 -0.49 3.75
N SER A 574 22.72 -1.62 4.43
CA SER A 574 23.61 -2.78 4.34
C SER A 574 23.30 -3.70 3.17
N SER A 575 22.13 -3.56 2.54
CA SER A 575 21.78 -4.33 1.34
C SER A 575 22.57 -3.95 0.10
N SER A 576 23.34 -2.84 0.11
CA SER A 576 24.23 -2.46 -0.98
C SER A 576 25.60 -3.16 -0.94
N ASP A 577 25.89 -3.93 0.11
CA ASP A 577 27.23 -4.49 0.37
C ASP A 577 27.15 -6.00 0.73
N TYR A 578 26.37 -6.77 -0.03
CA TYR A 578 26.21 -8.22 0.17
C TYR A 578 27.43 -9.02 -0.35
N SER A 579 28.64 -8.65 0.08
CA SER A 579 29.82 -9.50 -0.03
C SER A 579 30.14 -10.12 1.33
N GLY A 580 29.55 -11.28 1.60
CA GLY A 580 30.15 -12.37 2.39
C GLY A 580 30.58 -12.10 3.83
N ASN A 581 29.66 -11.87 4.77
CA ASN A 581 30.00 -11.97 6.20
C ASN A 581 29.20 -13.06 6.96
N GLN A 582 29.95 -13.89 7.68
CA GLN A 582 29.53 -15.13 8.37
C GLN A 582 28.60 -14.94 9.59
N LEU A 583 28.18 -13.70 9.91
CA LEU A 583 27.31 -13.43 11.06
C LEU A 583 25.83 -13.78 10.80
N ASP A 584 25.43 -14.00 9.54
CA ASP A 584 24.06 -14.37 9.12
C ASP A 584 23.67 -15.82 9.47
N ARG A 585 24.63 -16.68 9.83
CA ARG A 585 24.39 -18.10 10.16
C ARG A 585 23.99 -18.36 11.61
N ILE A 586 23.78 -17.31 12.41
CA ILE A 586 23.49 -17.47 13.84
C ILE A 586 22.02 -17.89 14.00
N ILE A 587 21.84 -19.17 14.35
CA ILE A 587 20.59 -19.87 14.72
C ILE A 587 19.85 -20.58 13.55
N ARG A 588 20.53 -21.47 12.82
CA ARG A 588 19.88 -22.60 12.11
C ARG A 588 20.59 -23.90 12.50
N PRO A 589 20.01 -24.78 13.33
CA PRO A 589 20.57 -26.10 13.57
C PRO A 589 20.30 -27.00 12.35
N GLY A 590 21.33 -27.47 11.66
CA GLY A 590 21.20 -28.61 10.74
C GLY A 590 21.24 -28.35 9.23
N VAL A 591 21.77 -27.21 8.74
CA VAL A 591 22.17 -27.11 7.32
C VAL A 591 23.49 -27.88 7.12
N ALA A 592 23.40 -29.21 7.25
CA ALA A 592 24.34 -30.15 6.68
C ALA A 592 23.59 -30.85 5.54
N ASN A 593 24.15 -30.75 4.34
CA ASN A 593 23.65 -31.35 3.11
C ASN A 593 23.17 -32.79 3.32
N THR A 594 21.87 -33.03 3.18
CA THR A 594 21.34 -34.36 2.83
C THR A 594 20.12 -34.16 1.97
N GLY A 595 20.29 -34.35 0.66
CA GLY A 595 19.20 -34.39 -0.29
C GLY A 595 18.28 -35.58 0.01
N LEU A 596 16.99 -35.30 0.05
CA LEU A 596 15.95 -36.31 -0.08
C LEU A 596 14.83 -35.68 -0.91
N GLN A 597 14.90 -35.89 -2.23
CA GLN A 597 13.79 -35.57 -3.12
C GLN A 597 12.66 -36.57 -2.88
N LEU A 598 11.49 -36.06 -2.52
CA LEU A 598 10.21 -36.77 -2.64
C LEU A 598 9.28 -35.86 -3.47
N PRO A 599 8.62 -36.38 -4.52
CA PRO A 599 7.81 -35.56 -5.40
C PRO A 599 6.45 -35.29 -4.73
N PHE A 600 6.12 -34.03 -4.51
CA PHE A 600 4.76 -33.59 -4.21
C PHE A 600 4.38 -32.41 -5.09
N PHE A 601 3.20 -32.53 -5.68
CA PHE A 601 2.49 -31.59 -6.55
C PHE A 601 2.46 -30.15 -5.98
N SER A 602 2.94 -29.18 -6.78
CA SER A 602 2.68 -27.74 -6.68
C SER A 602 1.94 -27.27 -7.94
N ASP A 603 0.95 -26.40 -7.75
CA ASP A 603 0.25 -25.64 -8.80
C ASP A 603 1.05 -24.37 -9.17
N GLU A 604 2.38 -24.45 -9.12
CA GLU A 604 3.29 -23.40 -9.58
C GLU A 604 3.74 -23.83 -10.98
N SER A 605 3.53 -22.98 -11.98
CA SER A 605 3.98 -23.29 -13.33
C SER A 605 5.49 -23.44 -13.33
N ASP A 606 5.99 -24.54 -13.89
CA ASP A 606 7.42 -24.82 -14.04
C ASP A 606 8.14 -23.65 -14.76
N ILE A 607 7.44 -22.95 -15.66
CA ILE A 607 7.98 -21.85 -16.48
C ILE A 607 7.00 -20.68 -16.56
N VAL A 608 7.49 -19.45 -16.42
CA VAL A 608 6.73 -18.21 -16.61
C VAL A 608 7.26 -17.42 -17.81
N ILE A 609 6.36 -17.08 -18.73
CA ILE A 609 6.65 -16.38 -19.98
C ILE A 609 6.06 -14.96 -19.88
N ALA A 610 6.88 -13.94 -20.13
CA ALA A 610 6.44 -12.56 -20.16
C ALA A 610 5.46 -12.31 -21.33
N SER A 611 4.56 -11.34 -21.17
CA SER A 611 3.70 -10.80 -22.21
C SER A 611 3.68 -9.28 -22.15
N PHE A 612 3.72 -8.63 -23.31
CA PHE A 612 3.78 -7.17 -23.44
C PHE A 612 2.55 -6.59 -24.15
N ALA A 613 2.48 -5.26 -24.21
CA ALA A 613 1.31 -4.54 -24.70
C ALA A 613 0.99 -4.82 -26.18
N TRP A 614 2.00 -5.05 -27.03
CA TRP A 614 1.83 -5.31 -28.46
C TRP A 614 1.46 -6.77 -28.76
N ASP A 615 0.68 -6.97 -29.82
CA ASP A 615 0.01 -8.25 -30.09
C ASP A 615 0.95 -9.40 -30.47
N ALA A 616 2.09 -9.11 -31.12
CA ALA A 616 3.04 -10.13 -31.54
C ALA A 616 3.61 -10.88 -30.32
N SER A 617 3.97 -10.14 -29.26
CA SER A 617 4.44 -10.71 -28.01
C SER A 617 3.43 -11.67 -27.40
N LYS A 618 2.13 -11.33 -27.41
CA LYS A 618 1.07 -12.17 -26.82
C LYS A 618 0.92 -13.50 -27.54
N VAL A 619 0.94 -13.48 -28.88
CA VAL A 619 0.82 -14.71 -29.68
C VAL A 619 2.08 -15.57 -29.55
N ILE A 620 3.27 -14.97 -29.59
CA ILE A 620 4.53 -15.71 -29.40
C ILE A 620 4.59 -16.35 -28.00
N ALA A 621 4.20 -15.60 -26.96
CA ALA A 621 4.14 -16.12 -25.60
C ALA A 621 3.23 -17.35 -25.49
N GLU A 622 2.06 -17.33 -26.13
CA GLU A 622 1.14 -18.46 -26.16
C GLU A 622 1.65 -19.64 -26.99
N ILE A 623 2.36 -19.41 -28.10
CA ILE A 623 3.00 -20.49 -28.85
C ILE A 623 4.05 -21.20 -27.99
N ILE A 624 4.88 -20.45 -27.27
CA ILE A 624 5.88 -20.98 -26.35
C ILE A 624 5.19 -21.76 -25.23
N ARG A 625 4.18 -21.16 -24.57
CA ARG A 625 3.43 -21.78 -23.46
C ARG A 625 2.80 -23.11 -23.87
N GLN A 626 2.06 -23.13 -24.97
CA GLN A 626 1.37 -24.32 -25.48
C GLN A 626 2.37 -25.38 -25.95
N THR A 627 3.47 -25.01 -26.60
CA THR A 627 4.49 -25.98 -27.01
C THR A 627 5.16 -26.65 -25.80
N ILE A 628 5.49 -25.88 -24.77
CA ILE A 628 6.08 -26.40 -23.52
C ILE A 628 5.08 -27.34 -22.81
N SER A 629 3.83 -26.92 -22.65
CA SER A 629 2.82 -27.73 -21.96
C SER A 629 2.40 -28.97 -22.74
N ASP A 630 2.16 -28.86 -24.04
CA ASP A 630 1.58 -29.96 -24.81
C ASP A 630 2.65 -30.96 -25.31
N ARG A 631 3.88 -30.51 -25.54
CA ARG A 631 4.95 -31.34 -26.14
C ARG A 631 6.02 -31.78 -25.14
N LEU A 632 6.35 -30.96 -24.14
CA LEU A 632 7.36 -31.27 -23.14
C LEU A 632 6.77 -31.72 -21.79
N GLY A 633 5.48 -31.44 -21.56
CA GLY A 633 4.77 -31.86 -20.34
C GLY A 633 5.07 -31.01 -19.11
N TYR A 634 5.69 -29.83 -19.27
CA TYR A 634 5.90 -28.85 -18.20
C TYR A 634 4.73 -27.87 -18.11
N SER A 635 4.39 -27.45 -16.89
CA SER A 635 3.40 -26.40 -16.68
C SER A 635 4.00 -25.04 -17.06
N ALA A 636 3.36 -24.30 -17.97
CA ALA A 636 3.81 -22.96 -18.37
C ALA A 636 2.69 -21.93 -18.20
N ALA A 637 3.03 -20.75 -17.67
CA ALA A 637 2.11 -19.62 -17.51
C ALA A 637 2.59 -18.40 -18.30
N VAL A 638 1.65 -17.58 -18.76
CA VAL A 638 1.94 -16.28 -19.38
C VAL A 638 1.54 -15.17 -18.40
N GLN A 639 2.45 -14.22 -18.17
CA GLN A 639 2.24 -13.11 -17.23
C GLN A 639 2.59 -11.77 -17.88
N GLU A 640 1.74 -10.75 -17.71
CA GLU A 640 2.09 -9.39 -18.11
C GLU A 640 3.33 -8.88 -17.36
N ALA A 641 4.31 -8.37 -18.10
CA ALA A 641 5.59 -7.93 -17.57
C ALA A 641 5.89 -6.48 -17.94
N ASN A 642 6.66 -5.80 -17.09
CA ASN A 642 7.22 -4.49 -17.40
C ASN A 642 8.55 -4.66 -18.14
N LEU A 643 8.71 -4.02 -19.30
CA LEU A 643 9.94 -4.06 -20.11
C LEU A 643 11.19 -3.63 -19.34
N ASN A 644 11.05 -2.73 -18.37
CA ASN A 644 12.19 -2.23 -17.59
C ASN A 644 12.68 -3.23 -16.54
N ASP A 645 11.81 -4.13 -16.08
CA ASP A 645 12.09 -5.04 -14.97
C ASP A 645 12.33 -6.48 -15.45
N VAL A 646 11.93 -6.82 -16.69
CA VAL A 646 11.91 -8.21 -17.19
C VAL A 646 13.29 -8.87 -17.25
N PHE A 647 14.34 -8.14 -17.66
CA PHE A 647 15.70 -8.68 -17.73
C PHE A 647 16.28 -8.94 -16.34
N ALA A 648 16.04 -8.03 -15.39
CA ALA A 648 16.44 -8.23 -14.01
C ALA A 648 15.70 -9.43 -13.39
N ALA A 649 14.41 -9.61 -13.74
CA ALA A 649 13.65 -10.78 -13.31
C ALA A 649 14.19 -12.08 -13.90
N MET A 650 14.53 -12.14 -15.20
CA MET A 650 15.11 -13.35 -15.81
C MET A 650 16.52 -13.68 -15.29
N ALA A 651 17.30 -12.65 -14.94
CA ALA A 651 18.67 -12.82 -14.46
C ALA A 651 18.76 -13.25 -12.99
N ASP A 652 17.70 -13.04 -12.20
CA ASP A 652 17.64 -13.50 -10.81
C ASP A 652 17.32 -15.01 -10.77
N PRO A 653 18.13 -15.85 -10.09
CA PRO A 653 17.83 -17.27 -9.91
C PRO A 653 16.52 -17.54 -9.16
N ASN A 654 16.00 -16.56 -8.40
CA ASN A 654 14.67 -16.61 -7.77
C ASN A 654 13.66 -15.73 -8.51
N GLY A 655 14.00 -15.33 -9.73
CA GLY A 655 13.19 -14.55 -10.62
C GLY A 655 11.85 -15.21 -10.91
N ARG A 656 10.82 -14.39 -11.14
CA ARG A 656 9.47 -14.88 -11.46
C ARG A 656 9.19 -15.00 -12.96
N ILE A 657 10.15 -14.66 -13.83
CA ILE A 657 10.00 -14.66 -15.28
C ILE A 657 11.18 -15.38 -15.88
N ASP A 658 10.94 -16.34 -16.75
CA ASP A 658 11.96 -17.18 -17.36
C ASP A 658 12.18 -16.87 -18.84
N VAL A 659 11.16 -16.35 -19.54
CA VAL A 659 11.19 -16.15 -20.99
C VAL A 659 10.68 -14.76 -21.38
N HIS A 660 11.44 -14.06 -22.20
CA HIS A 660 11.06 -12.86 -22.93
C HIS A 660 10.73 -13.24 -24.39
N PRO A 661 9.44 -13.26 -24.79
CA PRO A 661 9.04 -13.81 -26.08
C PRO A 661 9.47 -12.97 -27.29
N ASP A 662 9.69 -11.67 -27.11
CA ASP A 662 9.84 -10.76 -28.25
C ASP A 662 10.84 -9.61 -28.00
N PHE A 663 12.13 -9.96 -27.88
CA PHE A 663 13.20 -9.04 -27.52
C PHE A 663 13.74 -8.26 -28.74
N TRP A 664 13.28 -7.02 -28.89
CA TRP A 664 13.74 -6.05 -29.90
C TRP A 664 15.12 -5.49 -29.51
N LEU A 665 16.20 -6.13 -30.01
CA LEU A 665 17.56 -6.00 -29.49
C LEU A 665 18.11 -4.57 -29.58
N GLN A 666 17.98 -3.92 -30.74
CA GLN A 666 18.52 -2.59 -31.01
C GLN A 666 17.80 -1.49 -30.20
N ASN A 667 16.56 -1.75 -29.76
CA ASN A 667 15.81 -0.83 -28.88
C ASN A 667 16.25 -0.94 -27.41
N GLN A 668 17.09 -1.93 -27.07
CA GLN A 668 17.52 -2.25 -25.70
C GLN A 668 19.02 -2.63 -25.61
N PRO A 669 19.94 -1.80 -26.12
CA PRO A 669 21.36 -2.15 -26.20
C PRO A 669 22.00 -2.37 -24.82
N GLU A 670 21.52 -1.66 -23.79
CA GLU A 670 22.01 -1.79 -22.43
C GLU A 670 21.73 -3.17 -21.83
N ASN A 671 20.52 -3.71 -22.07
CA ASN A 671 20.12 -5.03 -21.58
C ASN A 671 20.94 -6.14 -22.24
N LEU A 672 21.19 -6.02 -23.55
CA LEU A 672 22.08 -6.94 -24.27
C LEU A 672 23.50 -6.93 -23.68
N ILE A 673 24.08 -5.75 -23.49
CA ILE A 673 25.45 -5.63 -22.97
C ILE A 673 25.53 -6.20 -21.56
N ARG A 674 24.59 -5.83 -20.70
CA ARG A 674 24.60 -6.22 -19.30
C ARG A 674 24.31 -7.71 -19.11
N TYR A 675 23.13 -8.17 -19.48
CA TYR A 675 22.62 -9.48 -19.09
C TYR A 675 23.09 -10.62 -20.00
N VAL A 676 23.22 -10.33 -21.30
CA VAL A 676 23.61 -11.36 -22.28
C VAL A 676 25.13 -11.44 -22.43
N ARG A 677 25.82 -10.30 -22.63
CA ARG A 677 27.27 -10.30 -22.91
C ARG A 677 28.15 -10.33 -21.67
N ASN A 678 27.84 -9.52 -20.65
CA ASN A 678 28.71 -9.37 -19.48
C ASN A 678 28.38 -10.38 -18.38
N GLU A 679 27.11 -10.46 -17.96
CA GLU A 679 26.67 -11.35 -16.89
C GLU A 679 26.46 -12.79 -17.38
N GLY A 680 26.00 -12.97 -18.63
CA GLY A 680 25.66 -14.29 -19.19
C GLY A 680 24.45 -14.94 -18.49
N SER A 681 23.65 -14.15 -17.78
CA SER A 681 22.47 -14.59 -17.02
C SER A 681 21.23 -14.77 -17.91
N VAL A 682 21.24 -14.22 -19.12
CA VAL A 682 20.18 -14.35 -20.13
C VAL A 682 20.78 -14.84 -21.45
N ALA A 683 20.16 -15.86 -22.03
CA ALA A 683 20.52 -16.42 -23.33
C ALA A 683 19.50 -16.02 -24.41
N LEU A 684 19.90 -16.09 -25.68
CA LEU A 684 19.07 -15.76 -26.84
C LEU A 684 18.90 -17.00 -27.72
N ASN A 685 17.77 -17.07 -28.42
CA ASN A 685 17.59 -18.04 -29.49
C ASN A 685 18.59 -17.80 -30.64
N THR A 686 18.93 -18.88 -31.34
CA THR A 686 20.02 -18.90 -32.33
C THR A 686 19.71 -18.04 -33.56
N GLN A 687 18.44 -17.96 -33.97
CA GLN A 687 18.02 -17.23 -35.16
C GLN A 687 17.03 -16.13 -34.78
N SER A 688 17.41 -14.86 -34.95
CA SER A 688 16.46 -13.75 -34.92
C SER A 688 15.48 -13.86 -36.09
N TYR A 689 14.36 -13.17 -35.93
CA TYR A 689 13.61 -12.70 -37.08
C TYR A 689 13.89 -11.22 -37.29
N GLU A 690 13.83 -10.77 -38.53
CA GLU A 690 14.03 -9.37 -38.90
C GLU A 690 12.75 -8.58 -38.60
N GLY A 691 12.88 -7.57 -37.75
CA GLY A 691 11.89 -6.51 -37.57
C GLY A 691 12.35 -5.23 -38.25
N THR A 692 11.41 -4.42 -38.73
CA THR A 692 11.70 -3.05 -39.20
C THR A 692 10.90 -2.05 -38.40
N GLN A 693 11.35 -0.80 -38.35
CA GLN A 693 10.66 0.27 -37.64
C GLN A 693 10.89 1.59 -38.35
N GLY A 694 9.88 2.46 -38.39
CA GLY A 694 9.93 3.67 -39.18
C GLY A 694 8.73 4.59 -38.97
N ILE A 695 8.67 5.65 -39.78
CA ILE A 695 7.52 6.55 -39.82
C ILE A 695 6.68 6.20 -41.03
N TYR A 696 5.40 5.96 -40.79
CA TYR A 696 4.44 5.54 -41.79
C TYR A 696 3.35 6.58 -41.96
N VAL A 697 2.78 6.59 -43.16
CA VAL A 697 1.58 7.35 -43.50
C VAL A 697 0.50 6.37 -43.89
N ALA A 698 -0.70 6.50 -43.32
CA ALA A 698 -1.88 5.74 -43.74
C ALA A 698 -2.59 6.45 -44.90
N ALA A 699 -3.14 5.68 -45.84
CA ALA A 699 -3.90 6.21 -46.96
C ALA A 699 -5.04 7.16 -46.50
N PRO A 700 -5.41 8.22 -47.25
CA PRO A 700 -4.90 8.59 -48.56
C PRO A 700 -3.48 9.18 -48.50
N PHE A 701 -2.61 8.77 -49.41
CA PHE A 701 -1.22 9.23 -49.43
C PHE A 701 -1.10 10.62 -50.08
N PRO A 702 -0.34 11.55 -49.49
CA PRO A 702 -0.02 12.80 -50.15
C PRO A 702 1.00 12.54 -51.28
N GLU A 703 0.77 13.10 -52.47
CA GLU A 703 1.69 12.96 -53.62
C GLU A 703 3.12 13.49 -53.35
N ALA A 704 3.31 14.34 -52.33
CA ALA A 704 4.55 15.07 -52.06
C ALA A 704 5.30 14.65 -50.79
N VAL A 705 4.87 13.58 -50.09
CA VAL A 705 5.49 13.14 -48.84
C VAL A 705 6.00 11.70 -49.03
N THR A 706 7.31 11.57 -49.20
CA THR A 706 7.99 10.28 -49.42
C THR A 706 9.13 10.04 -48.45
N ARG A 707 9.63 11.10 -47.80
CA ARG A 707 10.74 11.05 -46.84
C ARG A 707 10.34 11.70 -45.52
N ILE A 708 11.00 11.33 -44.43
CA ILE A 708 10.80 11.98 -43.12
C ILE A 708 11.14 13.49 -43.21
N SER A 709 12.16 13.86 -43.98
CA SER A 709 12.53 15.26 -44.22
C SER A 709 11.45 16.09 -44.94
N ASP A 710 10.56 15.46 -45.71
CA ASP A 710 9.43 16.15 -46.34
C ASP A 710 8.41 16.63 -45.29
N LEU A 711 8.41 16.05 -44.09
CA LEU A 711 7.57 16.46 -42.97
C LEU A 711 8.05 17.79 -42.34
N ALA A 712 9.31 18.21 -42.55
CA ALA A 712 9.86 19.47 -42.04
C ALA A 712 9.37 20.70 -42.83
N ASN A 713 8.06 20.76 -43.12
CA ASN A 713 7.42 21.78 -43.91
C ASN A 713 6.05 22.15 -43.30
N ALA A 714 5.86 23.42 -42.96
CA ALA A 714 4.62 23.92 -42.37
C ALA A 714 3.37 23.69 -43.25
N ALA A 715 3.52 23.68 -44.58
CA ALA A 715 2.41 23.40 -45.49
C ALA A 715 2.00 21.92 -45.51
N VAL A 716 2.94 21.02 -45.16
CA VAL A 716 2.68 19.60 -44.99
C VAL A 716 2.04 19.36 -43.62
N SER A 717 2.65 19.85 -42.53
CA SER A 717 2.14 19.64 -41.17
C SER A 717 0.74 20.22 -40.96
N ALA A 718 0.42 21.36 -41.58
CA ALA A 718 -0.91 21.97 -41.53
C ALA A 718 -2.04 21.08 -42.11
N ARG A 719 -1.72 20.08 -42.95
CA ARG A 719 -2.71 19.11 -43.46
C ARG A 719 -3.07 18.04 -42.43
N TYR A 720 -2.21 17.86 -41.44
CA TYR A 720 -2.34 16.90 -40.36
C TYR A 720 -2.59 17.59 -39.02
N ASP A 721 -2.99 18.86 -39.05
CA ASP A 721 -3.38 19.62 -37.86
C ASP A 721 -4.87 19.42 -37.62
N THR A 722 -5.21 18.53 -36.70
CA THR A 722 -6.60 18.19 -36.38
C THR A 722 -7.20 19.10 -35.31
N ASN A 723 -6.38 19.92 -34.66
CA ASN A 723 -6.80 20.76 -33.54
C ASN A 723 -6.74 22.29 -33.83
N GLY A 724 -6.15 22.69 -34.95
CA GLY A 724 -6.06 24.06 -35.43
C GLY A 724 -4.95 24.89 -34.79
N ASN A 725 -3.94 24.28 -34.14
CA ASN A 725 -2.82 24.99 -33.52
C ASN A 725 -1.69 25.34 -34.51
N GLY A 726 -1.84 24.99 -35.79
CA GLY A 726 -0.84 25.19 -36.85
C GLY A 726 0.25 24.13 -36.89
N ARG A 727 0.12 23.04 -36.13
CA ARG A 727 1.09 21.94 -36.08
C ARG A 727 0.40 20.62 -36.42
N GLY A 728 1.08 19.78 -37.18
CA GLY A 728 0.57 18.45 -37.50
C GLY A 728 0.69 17.51 -36.30
N GLU A 729 -0.01 16.38 -36.33
CA GLU A 729 0.12 15.34 -35.30
C GLU A 729 0.79 14.06 -35.80
N ILE A 730 1.76 13.55 -35.03
CA ILE A 730 2.41 12.25 -35.26
C ILE A 730 2.29 11.41 -33.99
N TRP A 731 1.72 10.20 -34.08
CA TRP A 731 1.78 9.24 -32.98
C TRP A 731 3.17 8.58 -32.95
N ILE A 732 3.86 8.62 -31.82
CA ILE A 732 5.24 8.10 -31.70
C ILE A 732 5.34 6.85 -30.79
N GLY A 733 4.21 6.21 -30.51
CA GLY A 733 4.10 5.02 -29.67
C GLY A 733 3.50 5.26 -28.28
N ALA A 734 3.41 4.19 -27.50
CA ALA A 734 2.91 4.23 -26.12
C ALA A 734 3.98 4.70 -25.13
N GLY A 735 3.56 5.26 -24.00
CA GLY A 735 4.49 5.89 -23.04
C GLY A 735 5.42 4.91 -22.31
N ASP A 736 5.07 3.63 -22.30
CA ASP A 736 5.83 2.53 -21.71
C ASP A 736 6.73 1.80 -22.72
N TRP A 737 6.73 2.21 -23.99
CA TRP A 737 7.61 1.65 -25.01
C TRP A 737 9.00 2.31 -24.95
N LEU A 738 10.04 1.48 -24.97
CA LEU A 738 11.43 1.96 -25.04
C LEU A 738 11.73 2.66 -26.39
N SER A 739 11.07 2.23 -27.47
CA SER A 739 11.20 2.85 -28.79
C SER A 739 10.67 4.29 -28.84
N THR A 740 9.69 4.65 -28.01
CA THR A 740 9.09 6.00 -28.05
C THR A 740 10.10 7.11 -27.73
N ALA A 741 11.08 6.85 -26.85
CA ALA A 741 12.16 7.79 -26.59
C ALA A 741 13.12 7.91 -27.78
N ILE A 742 13.47 6.76 -28.41
CA ILE A 742 14.34 6.69 -29.59
C ILE A 742 13.71 7.43 -30.76
N VAL A 743 12.44 7.16 -31.05
CA VAL A 743 11.67 7.81 -32.12
C VAL A 743 11.56 9.31 -31.88
N ARG A 744 11.30 9.74 -30.65
CA ARG A 744 11.29 11.18 -30.32
C ARG A 744 12.63 11.84 -30.68
N GLN A 745 13.74 11.28 -30.19
CA GLN A 745 15.06 11.82 -30.46
C GLN A 745 15.35 11.85 -31.96
N HIS A 746 14.96 10.78 -32.68
CA HIS A 746 15.11 10.71 -34.12
C HIS A 746 14.33 11.82 -34.83
N LEU A 747 13.04 12.02 -34.52
CA LEU A 747 12.22 13.08 -35.14
C LEU A 747 12.70 14.51 -34.78
N GLU A 748 13.24 14.71 -33.59
CA GLU A 748 13.87 15.98 -33.17
C GLU A 748 15.12 16.31 -34.00
N ARG A 749 15.91 15.30 -34.41
CA ARG A 749 17.06 15.51 -35.32
C ARG A 749 16.63 16.05 -36.69
N PHE A 750 15.42 15.70 -37.15
CA PHE A 750 14.81 16.26 -38.37
C PHE A 750 14.09 17.61 -38.14
N GLU A 751 14.26 18.23 -36.97
CA GLU A 751 13.57 19.48 -36.55
C GLU A 751 12.03 19.41 -36.63
N LEU A 752 11.45 18.21 -36.54
CA LEU A 752 10.00 18.04 -36.68
C LEU A 752 9.23 18.57 -35.47
N ASP A 753 9.86 18.70 -34.32
CA ASP A 753 9.30 19.29 -33.09
C ASP A 753 8.90 20.77 -33.26
N ARG A 754 9.33 21.42 -34.35
CA ARG A 754 8.90 22.79 -34.70
C ARG A 754 7.55 22.83 -35.40
N PHE A 755 7.20 21.76 -36.13
CA PHE A 755 6.04 21.71 -37.01
C PHE A 755 4.99 20.66 -36.59
N TRP A 756 5.38 19.69 -35.76
CA TRP A 756 4.57 18.54 -35.39
C TRP A 756 4.54 18.34 -33.89
N ASP A 757 3.37 18.01 -33.37
CA ASP A 757 3.20 17.55 -32.00
C ASP A 757 3.34 16.04 -31.94
N PHE A 758 4.26 15.57 -31.10
CA PHE A 758 4.50 14.14 -30.89
C PHE A 758 3.53 13.60 -29.85
N GLU A 759 2.60 12.77 -30.30
CA GLU A 759 1.55 12.21 -29.48
C GLU A 759 1.98 10.87 -28.88
N VAL A 760 1.82 10.76 -27.57
CA VAL A 760 2.13 9.56 -26.79
C VAL A 760 0.86 9.10 -26.08
N TYR A 761 0.34 7.95 -26.51
CA TYR A 761 -0.83 7.29 -25.93
C TYR A 761 -0.83 5.81 -26.31
N GLY A 762 -1.61 5.01 -25.60
CA GLY A 762 -1.67 3.56 -25.79
C GLY A 762 -2.23 3.12 -27.15
N GLU A 763 -1.90 1.89 -27.53
CA GLU A 763 -2.23 1.31 -28.82
C GLU A 763 -3.75 1.23 -29.08
N SER A 764 -4.56 0.98 -28.05
CA SER A 764 -6.03 1.02 -28.18
C SER A 764 -6.55 2.39 -28.66
N ILE A 765 -5.96 3.48 -28.16
CA ILE A 765 -6.32 4.85 -28.59
C ILE A 765 -5.84 5.08 -30.03
N PHE A 766 -4.63 4.64 -30.37
CA PHE A 766 -4.10 4.71 -31.75
C PHE A 766 -5.02 3.99 -32.73
N ARG A 767 -5.37 2.74 -32.43
CA ARG A 767 -6.25 1.91 -33.25
C ARG A 767 -7.60 2.57 -33.48
N ALA A 768 -8.20 3.13 -32.44
CA ALA A 768 -9.47 3.84 -32.53
C ALA A 768 -9.35 5.15 -33.32
N LYS A 769 -8.25 5.92 -33.13
CA LYS A 769 -7.96 7.13 -33.90
C LYS A 769 -7.80 6.80 -35.38
N LEU A 770 -6.96 5.83 -35.72
CA LEU A 770 -6.71 5.41 -37.09
C LEU A 770 -8.01 4.96 -37.78
N ALA A 771 -8.80 4.10 -37.13
CA ALA A 771 -10.09 3.67 -37.67
C ALA A 771 -11.04 4.87 -37.93
N SER A 772 -11.06 5.85 -37.03
CA SER A 772 -11.86 7.06 -37.16
C SER A 772 -11.42 7.93 -38.34
N PHE A 773 -10.11 8.11 -38.53
CA PHE A 773 -9.54 8.90 -39.63
C PHE A 773 -9.77 8.22 -40.98
N GLN A 774 -9.56 6.90 -41.05
CA GLN A 774 -9.84 6.11 -42.25
C GLN A 774 -11.32 6.19 -42.65
N ALA A 775 -12.24 6.13 -41.68
CA ALA A 775 -13.67 6.30 -41.94
C ALA A 775 -14.04 7.70 -42.47
N ARG A 776 -13.25 8.73 -42.15
CA ARG A 776 -13.41 10.10 -42.67
C ARG A 776 -12.62 10.38 -43.95
N GLY A 777 -11.82 9.42 -44.44
CA GLY A 777 -10.93 9.62 -45.59
C GLY A 777 -9.76 10.56 -45.27
N GLU A 778 -9.35 10.64 -44.02
CA GLU A 778 -8.22 11.44 -43.54
C GLU A 778 -6.96 10.56 -43.41
N SER A 779 -5.80 11.17 -43.68
CA SER A 779 -4.50 10.50 -43.53
C SER A 779 -3.94 10.72 -42.13
N LEU A 780 -3.11 9.78 -41.67
CA LEU A 780 -2.46 9.82 -40.36
C LEU A 780 -0.97 9.51 -40.54
N VAL A 781 -0.10 10.28 -39.90
CA VAL A 781 1.33 9.99 -39.78
C VAL A 781 1.60 9.37 -38.42
N PHE A 782 2.35 8.28 -38.39
CA PHE A 782 2.57 7.52 -37.16
C PHE A 782 3.87 6.72 -37.21
N TYR A 783 4.43 6.44 -36.04
CA TYR A 783 5.46 5.43 -35.85
C TYR A 783 4.85 4.04 -36.03
N GLY A 784 5.44 3.25 -36.93
CA GLY A 784 5.07 1.87 -37.18
C GLY A 784 6.29 0.95 -37.16
N TYR A 785 6.04 -0.34 -37.08
CA TYR A 785 7.05 -1.39 -37.14
C TYR A 785 6.51 -2.60 -37.88
N GLU A 786 7.38 -3.41 -38.48
CA GLU A 786 6.99 -4.68 -39.07
C GLU A 786 7.71 -5.83 -38.37
N PRO A 787 7.04 -6.97 -38.14
CA PRO A 787 5.63 -7.25 -38.46
C PRO A 787 4.64 -6.58 -37.50
N ASP A 788 3.57 -5.97 -38.02
CA ASP A 788 2.47 -5.37 -37.23
C ASP A 788 1.10 -5.47 -37.90
N TRP A 789 0.03 -5.42 -37.11
CA TRP A 789 -1.35 -5.56 -37.60
C TRP A 789 -1.78 -4.40 -38.51
N VAL A 790 -1.18 -3.22 -38.32
CA VAL A 790 -1.58 -2.00 -39.02
C VAL A 790 -1.35 -2.11 -40.53
N HIS A 791 -0.21 -2.67 -40.93
CA HIS A 791 0.21 -2.86 -42.32
C HIS A 791 -0.61 -3.94 -43.03
N ALA A 792 -1.10 -4.92 -42.28
CA ALA A 792 -2.03 -5.93 -42.79
C ALA A 792 -3.45 -5.36 -42.95
N THR A 793 -3.88 -4.43 -42.10
CA THR A 793 -5.27 -3.94 -42.04
C THR A 793 -5.51 -2.72 -42.91
N TYR A 794 -4.55 -1.80 -42.95
CA TYR A 794 -4.64 -0.53 -43.65
C TYR A 794 -3.55 -0.42 -44.71
N ASN A 795 -3.81 0.37 -45.74
CA ASN A 795 -2.80 0.68 -46.74
C ASN A 795 -1.87 1.76 -46.17
N THR A 796 -0.62 1.40 -45.92
CA THR A 796 0.40 2.25 -45.28
C THR A 796 1.64 2.32 -46.15
N ILE A 797 2.32 3.47 -46.16
CA ILE A 797 3.61 3.65 -46.82
C ILE A 797 4.62 4.11 -45.76
N GLU A 798 5.77 3.44 -45.71
CA GLU A 798 6.92 3.88 -44.94
C GLU A 798 7.58 5.09 -45.62
N LEU A 799 7.94 6.09 -44.83
CA LEU A 799 8.70 7.24 -45.28
C LEU A 799 10.20 6.92 -45.22
N ASP A 800 10.90 7.26 -46.29
CA ASP A 800 12.36 7.14 -46.39
C ASP A 800 13.04 7.92 -45.24
N SER A 801 13.80 7.18 -44.43
CA SER A 801 14.49 7.65 -43.22
C SER A 801 15.94 8.07 -43.49
N ALA A 802 16.36 8.12 -44.76
CA ALA A 802 17.71 8.54 -45.13
C ALA A 802 18.12 9.87 -44.47
N CYS A 803 19.35 9.87 -43.95
CA CYS A 803 19.90 11.00 -43.20
C CYS A 803 19.90 12.30 -44.02
N PRO A 804 19.67 13.46 -43.39
CA PRO A 804 19.91 14.75 -44.01
C PRO A 804 21.35 14.83 -44.55
N ALA A 805 21.53 15.38 -45.75
CA ALA A 805 22.81 15.37 -46.48
C ALA A 805 23.99 16.03 -45.75
N ASP A 806 23.71 16.83 -44.70
CA ASP A 806 24.69 17.60 -43.93
C ASP A 806 25.20 16.89 -42.67
N GLU A 807 24.65 15.72 -42.30
CA GLU A 807 25.13 14.89 -41.20
C GLU A 807 25.70 13.56 -41.73
N PRO A 808 27.04 13.38 -41.73
CA PRO A 808 27.59 12.08 -42.08
C PRO A 808 27.12 11.04 -41.06
N ASN A 809 26.70 9.88 -41.54
CA ASN A 809 26.30 8.72 -40.75
C ASN A 809 27.55 8.09 -40.07
N ALA A 810 28.24 8.87 -39.22
CA ALA A 810 29.55 8.54 -38.69
C ALA A 810 29.51 7.34 -37.72
N ASP A 811 28.34 7.09 -37.12
CA ASP A 811 28.09 5.99 -36.18
C ASP A 811 26.99 5.01 -36.63
N GLY A 812 26.40 5.17 -37.83
CA GLY A 812 25.30 4.30 -38.30
C GLY A 812 23.94 4.58 -37.65
N ASP A 813 23.84 5.64 -36.85
CA ASP A 813 22.83 5.85 -35.79
C ASP A 813 21.69 6.80 -36.18
N CYS A 814 21.57 7.15 -37.46
CA CYS A 814 20.63 8.16 -37.94
C CYS A 814 19.42 7.59 -38.69
N GLU A 815 19.43 6.31 -39.10
CA GLU A 815 18.24 5.63 -39.65
C GLU A 815 17.52 4.82 -38.56
N LEU A 816 16.19 4.93 -38.48
CA LEU A 816 15.35 3.92 -37.84
C LEU A 816 15.32 2.74 -38.82
N ALA A 817 16.19 1.75 -38.66
CA ALA A 817 16.23 0.59 -39.57
C ALA A 817 16.66 -0.70 -38.86
N SER A 818 16.30 -1.83 -39.50
CA SER A 818 16.43 -3.26 -39.14
C SER A 818 16.80 -3.58 -37.68
N VAL A 819 15.84 -4.20 -36.98
CA VAL A 819 15.97 -4.67 -35.60
C VAL A 819 15.97 -6.20 -35.61
N ASP A 820 16.96 -6.80 -34.97
CA ASP A 820 16.96 -8.22 -34.68
C ASP A 820 16.03 -8.48 -33.51
N VAL A 821 15.02 -9.32 -33.73
CA VAL A 821 14.09 -9.71 -32.68
C VAL A 821 14.32 -11.17 -32.30
N HIS A 822 14.60 -11.36 -31.01
CA HIS A 822 14.97 -12.65 -30.43
C HIS A 822 13.93 -13.11 -29.39
N VAL A 823 13.86 -14.42 -29.18
CA VAL A 823 13.35 -14.95 -27.90
C VAL A 823 14.54 -14.97 -26.94
N ALA A 824 14.41 -14.30 -25.80
CA ALA A 824 15.40 -14.35 -24.73
C ALA A 824 14.88 -15.20 -23.57
N TYR A 825 15.77 -15.87 -22.86
CA TYR A 825 15.40 -16.76 -21.76
C TYR A 825 16.48 -16.80 -20.68
N SER A 826 16.09 -17.13 -19.44
CA SER A 826 17.04 -17.27 -18.33
C SER A 826 18.06 -18.37 -18.62
N ALA A 827 19.35 -18.05 -18.46
CA ALA A 827 20.42 -19.02 -18.69
C ALA A 827 20.36 -20.20 -17.69
N ALA A 828 19.73 -20.01 -16.52
CA ALA A 828 19.52 -21.08 -15.54
C ALA A 828 18.74 -22.28 -16.13
N LEU A 829 17.86 -22.05 -17.10
CA LEU A 829 17.11 -23.12 -17.78
C LEU A 829 18.01 -24.11 -18.52
N GLU A 830 19.24 -23.75 -18.88
CA GLU A 830 20.20 -24.68 -19.49
C GLU A 830 20.62 -25.79 -18.54
N GLU A 831 20.67 -25.51 -17.23
CA GLU A 831 20.98 -26.49 -16.18
C GLU A 831 19.70 -27.14 -15.65
N ASP A 832 18.67 -26.33 -15.36
CA ASP A 832 17.46 -26.77 -14.65
C ASP A 832 16.47 -27.51 -15.56
N MET A 833 16.31 -27.03 -16.81
CA MET A 833 15.33 -27.58 -17.77
C MET A 833 15.93 -27.70 -19.20
N PRO A 834 16.90 -28.60 -19.43
CA PRO A 834 17.65 -28.65 -20.68
C PRO A 834 16.79 -28.84 -21.94
N SER A 835 15.68 -29.57 -21.85
CA SER A 835 14.73 -29.77 -22.96
C SER A 835 13.98 -28.49 -23.33
N VAL A 836 13.68 -27.65 -22.35
CA VAL A 836 13.02 -26.34 -22.54
C VAL A 836 14.03 -25.36 -23.11
N SER A 837 15.24 -25.28 -22.55
CA SER A 837 16.30 -24.44 -23.12
C SER A 837 16.64 -24.86 -24.56
N GLN A 838 16.66 -26.16 -24.87
CA GLN A 838 16.83 -26.63 -26.24
C GLN A 838 15.71 -26.14 -27.19
N LEU A 839 14.46 -26.20 -26.74
CA LEU A 839 13.33 -25.65 -27.50
C LEU A 839 13.51 -24.14 -27.72
N LEU A 840 13.77 -23.37 -26.65
CA LEU A 840 13.88 -21.91 -26.68
C LEU A 840 15.08 -21.44 -27.50
N SER A 841 16.22 -22.11 -27.41
CA SER A 841 17.42 -21.79 -28.20
C SER A 841 17.23 -21.99 -29.72
N ARG A 842 16.27 -22.84 -30.12
CA ARG A 842 16.01 -23.21 -31.53
C ARG A 842 14.74 -22.61 -32.11
N ILE A 843 13.88 -22.07 -31.26
CA ILE A 843 12.66 -21.43 -31.71
C ILE A 843 13.03 -20.33 -32.70
N ARG A 844 12.23 -20.24 -33.76
CA ARG A 844 12.42 -19.22 -34.79
C ARG A 844 11.09 -18.90 -35.40
N PHE A 845 10.87 -17.64 -35.69
CA PHE A 845 9.67 -17.18 -36.34
C PHE A 845 9.99 -16.53 -37.67
N ARG A 846 9.00 -16.50 -38.57
CA ARG A 846 9.11 -15.78 -39.83
C ARG A 846 8.18 -14.59 -39.76
N ALA A 847 8.64 -13.42 -40.22
CA ALA A 847 7.81 -12.22 -40.27
C ALA A 847 6.46 -12.44 -41.00
N GLN A 848 6.42 -13.34 -41.99
CA GLN A 848 5.19 -13.73 -42.70
C GLN A 848 4.17 -14.43 -41.78
N ASP A 849 4.63 -15.31 -40.88
CA ASP A 849 3.76 -16.00 -39.93
C ASP A 849 3.21 -14.99 -38.91
N LEU A 850 4.07 -14.08 -38.42
CA LEU A 850 3.68 -13.01 -37.50
C LEU A 850 2.62 -12.09 -38.12
N ASN A 851 2.83 -11.63 -39.36
CA ASN A 851 1.85 -10.81 -40.08
C ASN A 851 0.48 -11.50 -40.21
N ALA A 852 0.47 -12.82 -40.42
CA ALA A 852 -0.78 -13.59 -40.49
C ALA A 852 -1.48 -13.66 -39.13
N TRP A 853 -0.74 -13.88 -38.04
CA TRP A 853 -1.29 -13.87 -36.68
C TRP A 853 -1.88 -12.51 -36.32
N LEU A 854 -1.14 -11.45 -36.58
CA LEU A 854 -1.52 -10.06 -36.29
C LEU A 854 -2.74 -9.64 -37.10
N SER A 855 -2.85 -10.10 -38.35
CA SER A 855 -4.05 -9.93 -39.16
C SER A 855 -5.26 -10.66 -38.56
N ALA A 856 -5.06 -11.89 -38.06
CA ALA A 856 -6.13 -12.69 -37.45
C ALA A 856 -6.62 -12.09 -36.11
N THR A 857 -5.71 -11.66 -35.23
CA THR A 857 -6.07 -11.01 -33.96
C THR A 857 -6.78 -9.68 -34.21
N ALA A 858 -6.25 -8.85 -35.12
CA ALA A 858 -6.79 -7.51 -35.36
C ALA A 858 -8.13 -7.51 -36.14
N ARG A 859 -8.29 -8.33 -37.17
CA ARG A 859 -9.51 -8.31 -38.01
C ARG A 859 -10.63 -9.18 -37.44
N SER A 860 -10.28 -10.32 -36.85
CA SER A 860 -11.25 -11.35 -36.46
C SER A 860 -11.57 -11.34 -34.97
N GLY A 861 -10.82 -10.59 -34.15
CA GLY A 861 -10.99 -10.55 -32.70
C GLY A 861 -10.73 -11.90 -32.02
N VAL A 862 -9.94 -12.76 -32.67
CA VAL A 862 -9.59 -14.08 -32.17
C VAL A 862 -8.55 -13.92 -31.07
N ALA A 863 -8.76 -14.58 -29.94
CA ALA A 863 -7.86 -14.51 -28.80
C ALA A 863 -6.46 -15.09 -29.15
N PRO A 864 -5.36 -14.52 -28.63
CA PRO A 864 -3.99 -14.97 -28.94
C PRO A 864 -3.77 -16.48 -28.75
N GLU A 865 -4.39 -17.06 -27.71
CA GLU A 865 -4.32 -18.48 -27.38
C GLU A 865 -4.87 -19.35 -28.52
N ALA A 866 -5.96 -18.92 -29.15
CA ALA A 866 -6.59 -19.63 -30.25
C ALA A 866 -5.79 -19.50 -31.55
N VAL A 867 -5.17 -18.34 -31.80
CA VAL A 867 -4.27 -18.14 -32.94
C VAL A 867 -3.03 -19.03 -32.80
N ALA A 868 -2.44 -19.06 -31.61
CA ALA A 868 -1.31 -19.93 -31.29
C ALA A 868 -1.65 -21.42 -31.50
N ALA A 869 -2.77 -21.89 -30.94
CA ALA A 869 -3.23 -23.27 -31.07
C ALA A 869 -3.42 -23.70 -32.54
N GLN A 870 -4.05 -22.83 -33.33
CA GLN A 870 -4.24 -23.08 -34.76
C GLN A 870 -2.91 -23.13 -35.50
N TRP A 871 -2.01 -22.17 -35.25
CA TRP A 871 -0.73 -22.13 -35.94
C TRP A 871 0.14 -23.35 -35.61
N ILE A 872 0.20 -23.77 -34.35
CA ILE A 872 0.92 -24.98 -33.91
C ILE A 872 0.38 -26.23 -34.62
N ALA A 873 -0.95 -26.35 -34.73
CA ALA A 873 -1.58 -27.49 -35.42
C ALA A 873 -1.27 -27.51 -36.94
N GLU A 874 -1.17 -26.34 -37.58
CA GLU A 874 -0.85 -26.22 -39.00
C GLU A 874 0.65 -26.35 -39.31
N HIS A 875 1.52 -26.09 -38.33
CA HIS A 875 2.99 -26.07 -38.47
C HIS A 875 3.70 -27.11 -37.60
N GLU A 876 3.06 -28.26 -37.37
CA GLU A 876 3.58 -29.32 -36.48
C GLU A 876 5.01 -29.75 -36.84
N THR A 877 5.37 -29.82 -38.12
CA THR A 877 6.73 -30.17 -38.56
C THR A 877 7.78 -29.12 -38.15
N ILE A 878 7.42 -27.84 -38.10
CA ILE A 878 8.31 -26.76 -37.64
C ILE A 878 8.51 -26.88 -36.14
N VAL A 879 7.42 -27.04 -35.39
CA VAL A 879 7.44 -27.17 -33.92
C VAL A 879 8.22 -28.41 -33.50
N GLN A 880 8.00 -29.55 -34.17
CA GLN A 880 8.76 -30.78 -33.95
C GLN A 880 10.26 -30.58 -34.20
N GLY A 881 10.63 -29.80 -35.22
CA GLY A 881 12.02 -29.48 -35.52
C GLY A 881 12.74 -28.67 -34.42
N TRP A 882 12.00 -27.93 -33.59
CA TRP A 882 12.58 -27.26 -32.42
C TRP A 882 12.89 -28.24 -31.28
N LEU A 883 12.17 -29.36 -31.21
CA LEU A 883 12.27 -30.38 -30.15
C LEU A 883 13.33 -31.45 -30.44
N GLU A 884 13.55 -31.80 -31.71
CA GLU A 884 14.45 -32.89 -32.08
C GLU A 884 15.92 -32.45 -32.09
N GLY A 885 16.72 -32.97 -31.15
CA GLY A 885 18.19 -32.86 -31.18
C GLY A 885 18.74 -33.53 -32.44
N SER A 886 19.54 -32.80 -33.22
CA SER A 886 20.27 -33.35 -34.37
C SER A 886 21.31 -34.37 -33.94
#